data_AF-A0A975J1X4-F1
#
_entry.id   AF-A0A975J1X4-F1
#
_cell.length_a   1.000
_cell.length_b   1.000
_cell.length_c   1.000
_cell.angle_alpha   90.00
_cell.angle_beta   90.00
_cell.angle_gamma   90.00
#
_symmetry.space_group_name_H-M   'P 1'
#
loop_
_entity.id
_entity.type
_entity.pdbx_description
1 polymer ?
#
loop_
_entity_poly.entity_id
_entity_poly.type
_entity_poly.pdbx_seq_one_letter_code
_entity_poly.pdbx_strand_id
1 'polypeptide(L)'
;MSDTTSCQDSVIVRAAIHPAIGVARVGDAETAYYIGPEVTDPLPGANSGHHRTTTGELKRQAALFRIYGYNAAGEVVRELTADDADIQWTAHVANRKADWFRFITAMDIPETHDLTVPRRNAAVKGADREKLVIDPGPRTITGRNVSGGAEHRFDTGTFTGVVVPLGELQTDEQGRLLFLGGHGVSASPSGAPPFNPADPDTFNNADDWYDDMSDGPVDATVSISGRSIPVEGAWVLCAPPNYAPDVIGWRTLYDLLVDTYIDAGTLPLPGTTSFTRDILPLLQRLSNLQWVNKGFAAMYGRGRPMDFEDREFIRTLSLSGQDGEPYEELRRTIFNTFRPFDNEVNEPRLWPWIYGDDFGGELFSPSPNTMLALPQLQQLHLQRWVNGVFDDDWHPAHTPPRTLAEVPLAEQPAMLDKAALHYCLADAFHPGCETTWPMRHSTLYGSPFRIRRRQTAEPAGEYGSTLDQQEALSLTGPLYAQGPGDITRWMGLPWQGDTAYCRSGYDPQYDPFLPTFWAARVPNWVLTQEDYEIVMNESLPRPQRIAAYNRRAYWFRSIDQAPDIPARMEKMVAEFGAQGIVEAQPGIVDDPDFPAIIYVENLSESRKQQFAAATESLQMLRAAAPANSWQEKLHTAGWDSEEHLREAVNLRARRKS
;
A
#
# COMPACT_ATOMS: atom_id res chain seq x y z
N MET A 1 -6.68 40.54 33.30
CA MET A 1 -7.66 39.44 33.26
C MET A 1 -6.90 38.18 33.61
N SER A 2 -7.50 37.36 34.47
CA SER A 2 -6.89 36.24 35.20
C SER A 2 -6.14 35.26 34.31
N ASP A 3 -4.89 35.03 34.66
CA ASP A 3 -4.03 33.94 34.20
C ASP A 3 -4.51 32.64 34.87
N THR A 4 -5.54 32.01 34.29
CA THR A 4 -5.95 30.66 34.67
C THR A 4 -5.12 29.68 33.86
N THR A 5 -3.91 29.39 34.34
CA THR A 5 -3.21 28.15 34.00
C THR A 5 -4.10 27.01 34.50
N SER A 6 -4.92 26.44 33.61
CA SER A 6 -5.73 25.28 33.94
C SER A 6 -4.78 24.17 34.36
N CYS A 7 -4.89 23.69 35.60
CA CYS A 7 -4.19 22.50 36.06
C CYS A 7 -4.69 21.32 35.22
N GLN A 8 -3.98 20.98 34.13
CA GLN A 8 -4.31 19.80 33.33
C GLN A 8 -4.17 18.55 34.22
N ASP A 9 -5.20 17.72 34.23
CA ASP A 9 -5.20 16.47 34.98
C ASP A 9 -4.14 15.52 34.39
N SER A 10 -3.07 15.29 35.16
CA SER A 10 -1.96 14.43 34.79
C SER A 10 -2.16 12.96 35.22
N VAL A 11 -3.31 12.61 35.80
CA VAL A 11 -3.59 11.25 36.27
C VAL A 11 -3.97 10.37 35.10
N ILE A 12 -3.10 9.42 34.76
CA ILE A 12 -3.37 8.43 33.71
C ILE A 12 -4.31 7.36 34.27
N VAL A 13 -5.46 7.16 33.63
CA VAL A 13 -6.46 6.14 34.02
C VAL A 13 -6.56 4.98 33.04
N ARG A 14 -6.10 5.17 31.80
CA ARG A 14 -6.01 4.15 30.74
C ARG A 14 -4.85 4.47 29.81
N ALA A 15 -4.47 3.52 28.97
CA ALA A 15 -3.53 3.73 27.88
C ALA A 15 -4.03 3.11 26.57
N ALA A 16 -3.40 3.46 25.45
CA ALA A 16 -3.65 2.85 24.15
C ALA A 16 -2.35 2.70 23.35
N ILE A 17 -2.27 1.66 22.53
CA ILE A 17 -1.13 1.39 21.63
C ILE A 17 -1.34 2.14 20.31
N HIS A 18 -0.29 2.80 19.82
CA HIS A 18 -0.28 3.50 18.53
C HIS A 18 0.97 3.14 17.70
N PRO A 19 0.86 2.95 16.38
CA PRO A 19 -0.37 3.03 15.59
C PRO A 19 -1.37 1.91 15.96
N ALA A 20 -2.66 2.18 15.77
CA ALA A 20 -3.73 1.21 16.00
C ALA A 20 -3.67 0.03 15.02
N ILE A 21 -3.18 0.28 13.82
CA ILE A 21 -2.83 -0.73 12.81
C ILE A 21 -1.42 -0.41 12.33
N GLY A 22 -0.43 -1.17 12.80
CA GLY A 22 0.96 -1.05 12.35
C GLY A 22 1.23 -1.85 11.08
N VAL A 23 2.17 -1.36 10.27
CA VAL A 23 2.52 -1.98 8.99
C VAL A 23 4.01 -2.27 8.96
N ALA A 24 4.35 -3.55 9.00
CA ALA A 24 5.67 -4.08 8.71
C ALA A 24 5.72 -4.59 7.27
N ARG A 25 6.92 -4.67 6.69
CA ARG A 25 7.12 -5.17 5.33
C ARG A 25 8.30 -6.12 5.25
N VAL A 26 8.14 -7.16 4.45
CA VAL A 26 9.19 -8.14 4.20
C VAL A 26 10.38 -7.55 3.45
N GLY A 27 11.53 -8.17 3.61
CA GLY A 27 12.80 -7.86 2.95
C GLY A 27 13.76 -9.03 3.15
N ASP A 28 14.65 -9.27 2.19
CA ASP A 28 15.58 -10.42 2.18
C ASP A 28 16.87 -10.18 3.00
N ALA A 29 17.04 -9.00 3.60
CA ALA A 29 18.13 -8.76 4.54
C ALA A 29 17.90 -9.49 5.87
N GLU A 30 18.88 -10.31 6.27
CA GLU A 30 18.81 -11.14 7.49
C GLU A 30 18.47 -10.32 8.75
N THR A 31 19.23 -9.26 9.01
CA THR A 31 19.12 -8.46 10.25
C THR A 31 18.84 -6.98 10.03
N ALA A 32 19.04 -6.46 8.82
CA ALA A 32 18.92 -5.02 8.56
C ALA A 32 17.47 -4.61 8.32
N TYR A 33 17.05 -3.52 8.96
CA TYR A 33 15.73 -2.95 8.83
C TYR A 33 15.75 -1.42 8.86
N TYR A 34 14.61 -0.82 8.56
CA TYR A 34 14.29 0.59 8.84
C TYR A 34 12.91 0.67 9.50
N ILE A 35 12.61 1.80 10.15
CA ILE A 35 11.31 2.01 10.81
C ILE A 35 10.35 2.64 9.80
N GLY A 36 9.11 2.17 9.80
CA GLY A 36 8.03 2.78 9.00
C GLY A 36 7.77 4.26 9.36
N PRO A 37 6.96 4.96 8.55
CA PRO A 37 6.69 6.38 8.75
C PRO A 37 5.91 6.64 10.04
N GLU A 38 6.34 7.66 10.79
CA GLU A 38 5.66 8.15 12.00
C GLU A 38 4.92 9.49 11.79
N VAL A 39 5.06 10.08 10.60
CA VAL A 39 4.34 11.27 10.12
C VAL A 39 3.93 11.07 8.66
N THR A 40 2.95 11.83 8.16
CA THR A 40 2.50 11.75 6.77
C THR A 40 3.44 12.42 5.77
N ASP A 41 4.31 13.30 6.26
CA ASP A 41 5.17 14.14 5.43
C ASP A 41 6.62 14.13 5.95
N PRO A 42 7.26 12.96 6.11
CA PRO A 42 8.66 12.89 6.51
C PRO A 42 9.52 13.66 5.51
N LEU A 43 10.71 14.09 5.94
CA LEU A 43 11.63 14.79 5.04
C LEU A 43 11.91 13.90 3.81
N PRO A 44 11.62 14.35 2.58
CA PRO A 44 11.83 13.54 1.39
C PRO A 44 13.29 13.09 1.28
N GLY A 45 13.50 11.81 1.00
CA GLY A 45 14.85 11.26 0.89
C GLY A 45 15.60 11.08 2.21
N ALA A 46 14.96 11.28 3.37
CA ALA A 46 15.54 10.93 4.68
C ALA A 46 16.02 9.47 4.71
N ASN A 47 15.35 8.59 3.96
CA ASN A 47 15.69 7.18 3.79
C ASN A 47 16.32 6.86 2.42
N SER A 48 16.74 7.84 1.63
CA SER A 48 17.35 7.58 0.30
C SER A 48 18.66 6.82 0.45
N GLY A 49 18.83 5.73 -0.30
CA GLY A 49 19.95 4.79 -0.13
C GLY A 49 19.88 3.93 1.13
N HIS A 50 18.81 4.02 1.94
CA HIS A 50 18.68 3.30 3.21
C HIS A 50 17.80 2.05 3.11
N HIS A 51 17.08 1.82 2.02
CA HIS A 51 16.22 0.63 1.87
C HIS A 51 17.00 -0.65 1.53
N ARG A 52 18.29 -0.52 1.18
CA ARG A 52 19.19 -1.65 0.91
C ARG A 52 20.37 -1.68 1.88
N THR A 53 20.91 -2.85 2.13
CA THR A 53 22.22 -3.03 2.74
C THR A 53 23.32 -2.59 1.76
N THR A 54 24.56 -2.49 2.24
CA THR A 54 25.73 -2.24 1.38
C THR A 54 26.00 -3.36 0.37
N THR A 55 25.53 -4.58 0.66
CA THR A 55 25.65 -5.77 -0.20
C THR A 55 24.47 -5.92 -1.17
N GLY A 56 23.41 -5.12 -0.99
CA GLY A 56 22.31 -4.98 -1.94
C GLY A 56 21.03 -5.70 -1.54
N GLU A 57 20.98 -6.43 -0.42
CA GLU A 57 19.74 -7.00 0.13
C GLU A 57 18.77 -5.89 0.54
N LEU A 58 17.48 -6.14 0.33
CA LEU A 58 16.37 -5.29 0.74
C LEU A 58 16.14 -5.40 2.25
N LYS A 59 16.21 -4.27 2.94
CA LYS A 59 15.90 -4.19 4.36
C LYS A 59 14.41 -4.42 4.63
N ARG A 60 14.11 -5.08 5.74
CA ARG A 60 12.73 -5.18 6.28
C ARG A 60 12.25 -3.81 6.75
N GLN A 61 10.94 -3.54 6.67
CA GLN A 61 10.32 -2.41 7.36
C GLN A 61 9.75 -2.89 8.69
N ALA A 62 10.21 -2.30 9.80
CA ALA A 62 9.67 -2.57 11.12
C ALA A 62 8.47 -1.65 11.43
N ALA A 63 7.44 -2.21 12.06
CA ALA A 63 6.36 -1.43 12.68
C ALA A 63 6.78 -1.07 14.11
N LEU A 64 6.91 0.22 14.41
CA LEU A 64 7.20 0.72 15.75
C LEU A 64 5.89 1.06 16.48
N PHE A 65 5.69 0.48 17.65
CA PHE A 65 4.52 0.70 18.50
C PHE A 65 4.90 1.44 19.79
N ARG A 66 4.08 2.44 20.11
CA ARG A 66 4.18 3.33 21.27
C ARG A 66 2.94 3.17 22.13
N ILE A 67 3.03 3.54 23.41
CA ILE A 67 1.88 3.55 24.33
C ILE A 67 1.66 4.98 24.78
N TYR A 68 0.43 5.49 24.66
CA TYR A 68 0.05 6.80 25.21
C TYR A 68 -0.90 6.63 26.38
N GLY A 69 -0.65 7.37 27.46
CA GLY A 69 -1.51 7.42 28.63
C GLY A 69 -2.54 8.54 28.53
N TYR A 70 -3.77 8.27 28.96
CA TYR A 70 -4.90 9.18 28.90
C TYR A 70 -5.49 9.45 30.28
N ASN A 71 -5.92 10.68 30.52
CA ASN A 71 -6.66 11.05 31.72
C ASN A 71 -8.14 10.64 31.63
N ALA A 72 -8.92 10.94 32.68
CA ALA A 72 -10.33 10.57 32.74
C ALA A 72 -11.22 11.27 31.70
N ALA A 73 -10.78 12.42 31.15
CA ALA A 73 -11.44 13.12 30.05
C ALA A 73 -11.09 12.55 28.66
N GLY A 74 -10.15 11.60 28.59
CA GLY A 74 -9.66 11.02 27.34
C GLY A 74 -8.60 11.88 26.64
N GLU A 75 -8.02 12.86 27.33
CA GLU A 75 -6.93 13.68 26.81
C GLU A 75 -5.59 12.95 26.97
N VAL A 76 -4.70 13.13 25.99
CA VAL A 76 -3.34 12.56 26.03
C VAL A 76 -2.53 13.27 27.12
N VAL A 77 -1.97 12.49 28.05
CA VAL A 77 -1.11 13.02 29.13
C VAL A 77 0.35 12.98 28.71
N ARG A 78 0.81 11.83 28.18
CA ARG A 78 2.19 11.59 27.69
C ARG A 78 2.31 10.22 27.03
N GLU A 79 3.40 10.01 26.30
CA GLU A 79 3.90 8.68 25.96
C GLU A 79 4.37 7.96 27.24
N LEU A 80 4.07 6.66 27.35
CA LEU A 80 4.58 5.77 28.39
C LEU A 80 5.75 4.96 27.82
N THR A 81 6.92 5.14 28.42
CA THR A 81 8.15 4.41 28.11
C THR A 81 8.58 3.59 29.32
N ALA A 82 9.66 2.82 29.17
CA ALA A 82 10.31 2.13 30.27
C ALA A 82 10.94 3.09 31.32
N ASP A 83 10.87 4.42 31.15
CA ASP A 83 11.29 5.39 32.18
C ASP A 83 10.21 5.56 33.25
N ASP A 84 8.95 5.48 32.85
CA ASP A 84 7.80 5.86 33.68
C ASP A 84 6.83 4.70 33.97
N ALA A 85 6.99 3.57 33.28
CA ALA A 85 6.11 2.42 33.38
C ALA A 85 6.83 1.08 33.21
N ASP A 86 6.32 0.05 33.88
CA ASP A 86 6.65 -1.33 33.56
C ASP A 86 5.80 -1.76 32.36
N ILE A 87 6.46 -2.11 31.25
CA ILE A 87 5.79 -2.46 29.98
C ILE A 87 6.20 -3.87 29.58
N GLN A 88 5.20 -4.71 29.34
CA GLN A 88 5.38 -6.01 28.70
C GLN A 88 4.45 -6.10 27.50
N TRP A 89 5.06 -6.29 26.33
CA TRP A 89 4.37 -6.41 25.05
C TRP A 89 4.07 -7.87 24.73
N THR A 90 2.96 -8.11 24.04
CA THR A 90 2.61 -9.41 23.48
C THR A 90 2.08 -9.22 22.06
N ALA A 91 2.55 -10.01 21.11
CA ALA A 91 1.97 -10.08 19.77
C ALA A 91 1.67 -11.52 19.39
N HIS A 92 0.58 -11.75 18.67
CA HIS A 92 0.19 -13.06 18.12
C HIS A 92 -0.18 -12.89 16.66
N VAL A 93 0.72 -13.30 15.77
CA VAL A 93 0.52 -13.24 14.32
C VAL A 93 0.38 -14.64 13.74
N ALA A 94 -0.39 -14.78 12.67
CA ALA A 94 -0.52 -16.04 11.93
C ALA A 94 -0.68 -15.78 10.43
N ASN A 95 -0.49 -16.82 9.61
CA ASN A 95 -0.83 -16.84 8.19
C ASN A 95 -1.91 -17.91 7.95
N ARG A 96 -3.06 -17.48 7.43
CA ARG A 96 -4.21 -18.35 7.11
C ARG A 96 -4.51 -18.43 5.61
N LYS A 97 -3.66 -17.88 4.74
CA LYS A 97 -3.92 -17.79 3.29
C LYS A 97 -4.19 -19.15 2.66
N ALA A 98 -3.41 -20.16 3.01
CA ALA A 98 -3.51 -21.49 2.40
C ALA A 98 -4.76 -22.27 2.86
N ASP A 99 -5.29 -21.96 4.05
CA ASP A 99 -6.56 -22.53 4.54
C ASP A 99 -7.80 -21.78 4.03
N TRP A 100 -7.62 -20.60 3.41
CA TRP A 100 -8.73 -19.74 3.01
C TRP A 100 -9.35 -20.06 1.65
N PHE A 101 -10.32 -19.27 1.24
CA PHE A 101 -10.97 -19.34 -0.06
C PHE A 101 -10.11 -18.73 -1.18
N ARG A 102 -10.34 -19.18 -2.41
CA ARG A 102 -9.71 -18.58 -3.59
C ARG A 102 -10.17 -17.12 -3.72
N PHE A 103 -9.23 -16.22 -3.98
CA PHE A 103 -9.55 -14.86 -4.40
C PHE A 103 -9.77 -14.83 -5.90
N ILE A 104 -10.96 -14.42 -6.34
CA ILE A 104 -11.28 -14.21 -7.76
C ILE A 104 -11.52 -12.73 -8.02
N THR A 105 -12.41 -12.12 -7.24
CA THR A 105 -12.76 -10.70 -7.30
C THR A 105 -13.25 -10.29 -5.90
N ALA A 106 -13.22 -8.99 -5.58
CA ALA A 106 -13.83 -8.49 -4.35
C ALA A 106 -15.30 -8.92 -4.27
N MET A 107 -15.72 -9.51 -3.14
CA MET A 107 -17.05 -10.13 -3.04
C MET A 107 -18.14 -9.15 -2.61
N ASP A 108 -17.83 -7.87 -2.42
CA ASP A 108 -18.75 -6.83 -1.94
C ASP A 108 -19.16 -5.83 -3.03
N ILE A 109 -18.93 -6.19 -4.30
CA ILE A 109 -19.40 -5.42 -5.46
C ILE A 109 -20.62 -6.09 -6.11
N PRO A 110 -21.48 -5.32 -6.82
CA PRO A 110 -22.66 -5.87 -7.49
C PRO A 110 -22.34 -6.99 -8.49
N GLU A 111 -21.20 -6.90 -9.19
CA GLU A 111 -20.82 -7.82 -10.25
C GLU A 111 -20.45 -9.22 -9.75
N THR A 112 -20.26 -9.39 -8.44
CA THR A 112 -19.97 -10.67 -7.79
C THR A 112 -21.15 -11.31 -7.10
N HIS A 113 -22.38 -10.86 -7.37
CA HIS A 113 -23.60 -11.44 -6.78
C HIS A 113 -23.68 -12.98 -6.94
N ASP A 114 -23.35 -13.48 -8.13
CA ASP A 114 -23.38 -14.91 -8.43
C ASP A 114 -22.03 -15.62 -8.20
N LEU A 115 -21.04 -14.93 -7.61
CA LEU A 115 -19.71 -15.49 -7.39
C LEU A 115 -19.74 -16.48 -6.23
N THR A 116 -19.31 -17.71 -6.51
CA THR A 116 -19.01 -18.74 -5.50
C THR A 116 -17.58 -19.21 -5.69
N VAL A 117 -16.77 -19.17 -4.64
CA VAL A 117 -15.35 -19.55 -4.70
C VAL A 117 -15.07 -20.80 -3.84
N PRO A 118 -14.28 -21.77 -4.34
CA PRO A 118 -13.87 -22.91 -3.53
C PRO A 118 -12.76 -22.52 -2.56
N ARG A 119 -12.50 -23.40 -1.57
CA ARG A 119 -11.27 -23.30 -0.77
C ARG A 119 -10.00 -23.48 -1.61
N ARG A 120 -8.94 -22.77 -1.24
CA ARG A 120 -7.57 -23.16 -1.57
C ARG A 120 -7.26 -24.51 -0.92
N ASN A 121 -6.36 -25.27 -1.53
CA ASN A 121 -5.98 -26.61 -1.10
C ASN A 121 -7.22 -27.51 -0.93
N ALA A 122 -8.13 -27.48 -1.91
CA ALA A 122 -9.44 -28.12 -1.80
C ALA A 122 -9.36 -29.63 -1.55
N ALA A 123 -8.25 -30.28 -1.91
CA ALA A 123 -7.99 -31.69 -1.65
C ALA A 123 -7.78 -32.00 -0.14
N VAL A 124 -7.37 -31.02 0.67
CA VAL A 124 -7.17 -31.18 2.12
C VAL A 124 -8.49 -30.98 2.86
N LYS A 125 -8.90 -31.97 3.65
CA LYS A 125 -10.23 -32.05 4.27
C LYS A 125 -10.16 -32.21 5.80
N GLY A 126 -11.26 -31.86 6.47
CA GLY A 126 -11.42 -32.09 7.90
C GLY A 126 -10.32 -31.44 8.76
N ALA A 127 -9.91 -32.13 9.82
CA ALA A 127 -8.90 -31.62 10.76
C ALA A 127 -7.51 -31.43 10.14
N ASP A 128 -7.21 -32.06 8.99
CA ASP A 128 -5.93 -31.87 8.31
C ASP A 128 -5.76 -30.46 7.74
N ARG A 129 -6.85 -29.70 7.57
CA ARG A 129 -6.79 -28.30 7.14
C ARG A 129 -6.03 -27.39 8.11
N GLU A 130 -5.99 -27.74 9.40
CA GLU A 130 -5.19 -27.00 10.38
C GLU A 130 -3.69 -26.98 10.02
N LYS A 131 -3.21 -27.99 9.27
CA LYS A 131 -1.82 -28.04 8.77
C LYS A 131 -1.52 -26.99 7.69
N LEU A 132 -2.54 -26.31 7.17
CA LEU A 132 -2.42 -25.20 6.21
C LEU A 132 -2.29 -23.84 6.91
N VAL A 133 -2.54 -23.78 8.22
CA VAL A 133 -2.43 -22.56 9.02
C VAL A 133 -1.03 -22.49 9.63
N ILE A 134 -0.34 -21.38 9.43
CA ILE A 134 0.95 -21.10 10.06
C ILE A 134 0.66 -20.24 11.29
N ASP A 135 0.56 -20.88 12.45
CA ASP A 135 0.36 -20.19 13.73
C ASP A 135 1.48 -20.57 14.73
N PRO A 136 2.49 -19.70 14.92
CA PRO A 136 3.52 -19.88 15.93
C PRO A 136 3.05 -19.60 17.38
N GLY A 137 1.83 -19.09 17.57
CA GLY A 137 1.32 -18.62 18.86
C GLY A 137 1.89 -17.26 19.29
N PRO A 138 1.44 -16.73 20.44
CA PRO A 138 1.90 -15.45 20.96
C PRO A 138 3.38 -15.44 21.34
N ARG A 139 4.01 -14.28 21.24
CA ARG A 139 5.34 -13.96 21.78
C ARG A 139 5.28 -12.73 22.65
N THR A 140 6.14 -12.70 23.66
CA THR A 140 6.18 -11.63 24.67
C THR A 140 7.59 -11.08 24.78
N ILE A 141 7.70 -9.77 24.96
CA ILE A 141 8.98 -9.07 25.15
C ILE A 141 8.84 -7.90 26.13
N THR A 142 9.91 -7.61 26.87
CA THR A 142 9.99 -6.51 27.84
C THR A 142 11.43 -6.02 27.97
N GLY A 143 11.63 -4.81 28.47
CA GLY A 143 12.94 -4.20 28.66
C GLY A 143 13.37 -3.29 27.50
N ARG A 144 14.59 -2.77 27.59
CA ARG A 144 15.18 -1.83 26.63
C ARG A 144 16.21 -2.53 25.76
N ASN A 145 16.28 -2.16 24.49
CA ASN A 145 17.27 -2.67 23.53
C ASN A 145 17.31 -4.22 23.48
N VAL A 146 16.16 -4.88 23.64
CA VAL A 146 16.09 -6.33 23.59
C VAL A 146 15.92 -6.77 22.15
N SER A 147 16.81 -7.66 21.69
CA SER A 147 16.80 -8.23 20.35
C SER A 147 17.37 -9.65 20.38
N GLY A 148 16.99 -10.48 19.41
CA GLY A 148 17.35 -11.92 19.39
C GLY A 148 16.53 -12.74 20.39
N GLY A 149 16.99 -13.97 20.69
CA GLY A 149 16.25 -14.91 21.56
C GLY A 149 15.18 -15.72 20.82
N ALA A 150 15.11 -17.02 21.09
CA ALA A 150 14.13 -17.92 20.45
C ALA A 150 12.69 -17.62 20.92
N GLU A 151 12.56 -17.14 22.15
CA GLU A 151 11.32 -16.73 22.80
C GLU A 151 10.71 -15.43 22.23
N HIS A 152 11.42 -14.72 21.35
CA HIS A 152 10.95 -13.50 20.69
C HIS A 152 10.71 -13.71 19.19
N ARG A 153 10.98 -14.90 18.66
CA ARG A 153 10.84 -15.26 17.25
C ARG A 153 9.56 -16.06 16.99
N PHE A 154 8.88 -15.73 15.90
CA PHE A 154 7.70 -16.45 15.43
C PHE A 154 8.11 -17.62 14.51
N ASP A 155 9.03 -18.48 14.96
CA ASP A 155 9.70 -19.53 14.17
C ASP A 155 9.27 -20.96 14.54
N THR A 156 8.11 -21.11 15.18
CA THR A 156 7.55 -22.42 15.56
C THR A 156 6.30 -22.81 14.76
N GLY A 157 5.77 -21.89 13.94
CA GLY A 157 4.63 -22.16 13.06
C GLY A 157 5.06 -23.06 11.91
N THR A 158 4.17 -23.93 11.44
CA THR A 158 4.48 -24.86 10.35
C THR A 158 3.40 -24.91 9.29
N PHE A 159 3.81 -25.01 8.03
CA PHE A 159 2.95 -25.37 6.91
C PHE A 159 3.25 -26.81 6.48
N THR A 160 2.30 -27.72 6.66
CA THR A 160 2.43 -29.16 6.32
C THR A 160 3.70 -29.84 6.90
N GLY A 161 4.21 -29.33 8.02
CA GLY A 161 5.42 -29.83 8.69
C GLY A 161 6.72 -29.09 8.34
N VAL A 162 6.68 -28.14 7.40
CA VAL A 162 7.78 -27.21 7.13
C VAL A 162 7.68 -26.02 8.08
N VAL A 163 8.76 -25.69 8.79
CA VAL A 163 8.81 -24.51 9.65
C VAL A 163 8.82 -23.24 8.81
N VAL A 164 7.95 -22.28 9.12
CA VAL A 164 7.84 -21.01 8.41
C VAL A 164 7.92 -19.86 9.43
N PRO A 165 9.06 -19.18 9.54
CA PRO A 165 9.19 -18.01 10.40
C PRO A 165 8.30 -16.85 9.94
N LEU A 166 7.49 -16.27 10.83
CA LEU A 166 6.61 -15.14 10.52
C LEU A 166 7.15 -13.77 10.98
N GLY A 167 8.36 -13.74 11.54
CA GLY A 167 9.01 -12.52 12.04
C GLY A 167 9.54 -12.64 13.47
N GLU A 168 9.76 -11.49 14.12
CA GLU A 168 10.31 -11.38 15.46
C GLU A 168 9.92 -10.07 16.16
N LEU A 169 10.02 -10.06 17.49
CA LEU A 169 9.85 -8.87 18.33
C LEU A 169 11.20 -8.33 18.79
N GLN A 170 11.34 -7.01 18.83
CA GLN A 170 12.46 -6.30 19.45
C GLN A 170 11.93 -5.12 20.29
N THR A 171 12.76 -4.56 21.17
CA THR A 171 12.48 -3.28 21.83
C THR A 171 13.57 -2.25 21.61
N ASP A 172 13.17 -0.98 21.49
CA ASP A 172 14.11 0.14 21.38
C ASP A 172 14.68 0.53 22.77
N GLU A 173 15.51 1.59 22.79
CA GLU A 173 16.09 2.14 24.01
C GLU A 173 15.08 2.69 25.01
N GLN A 174 13.86 3.00 24.58
CA GLN A 174 12.75 3.50 25.38
C GLN A 174 11.76 2.38 25.78
N GLY A 175 12.03 1.14 25.37
CA GLY A 175 11.14 -0.01 25.63
C GLY A 175 9.90 -0.05 24.73
N ARG A 176 9.90 0.69 23.62
CA ARG A 176 8.89 0.60 22.57
C ARG A 176 9.03 -0.70 21.82
N LEU A 177 7.93 -1.22 21.30
CA LEU A 177 7.94 -2.47 20.54
C LEU A 177 8.27 -2.22 19.07
N LEU A 178 9.22 -2.96 18.53
CA LEU A 178 9.38 -3.16 17.09
C LEU A 178 8.87 -4.56 16.73
N PHE A 179 7.94 -4.61 15.78
CA PHE A 179 7.59 -5.84 15.09
C PHE A 179 8.30 -5.87 13.74
N LEU A 180 9.11 -6.90 13.49
CA LEU A 180 9.67 -7.19 12.18
C LEU A 180 8.95 -8.40 11.62
N GLY A 181 8.43 -8.27 10.39
CA GLY A 181 7.79 -9.38 9.68
C GLY A 181 8.78 -10.43 9.16
N GLY A 182 8.26 -11.34 8.34
CA GLY A 182 9.03 -12.36 7.62
C GLY A 182 10.07 -11.77 6.65
N HIS A 183 10.81 -12.67 5.99
CA HIS A 183 11.90 -12.35 5.07
C HIS A 183 11.47 -12.40 3.59
N GLY A 184 10.17 -12.55 3.31
CA GLY A 184 9.62 -12.62 1.95
C GLY A 184 9.75 -13.99 1.32
N VAL A 185 9.90 -15.04 2.13
CA VAL A 185 10.04 -16.43 1.69
C VAL A 185 8.68 -17.00 1.32
N SER A 186 8.60 -17.55 0.11
CA SER A 186 7.45 -18.30 -0.40
C SER A 186 7.92 -19.59 -1.04
N ALA A 187 7.24 -20.70 -0.79
CA ALA A 187 7.61 -21.99 -1.38
C ALA A 187 6.45 -22.98 -1.42
N SER A 188 6.65 -24.06 -2.18
CA SER A 188 5.82 -25.27 -2.15
C SER A 188 6.63 -26.46 -1.62
N PRO A 189 6.17 -27.18 -0.58
CA PRO A 189 6.86 -28.37 -0.06
C PRO A 189 7.04 -29.49 -1.09
N SER A 190 6.11 -29.62 -2.04
CA SER A 190 6.21 -30.61 -3.12
C SER A 190 6.99 -30.13 -4.35
N GLY A 191 7.34 -28.84 -4.40
CA GLY A 191 7.96 -28.22 -5.58
C GLY A 191 6.98 -27.97 -6.72
N ALA A 192 5.69 -27.80 -6.42
CA ALA A 192 4.66 -27.44 -7.38
C ALA A 192 4.87 -26.00 -7.90
N PRO A 193 4.58 -25.72 -9.18
CA PRO A 193 4.67 -24.35 -9.71
C PRO A 193 3.62 -23.43 -9.04
N PRO A 194 3.88 -22.11 -8.95
CA PRO A 194 2.96 -21.15 -8.33
C PRO A 194 1.72 -20.85 -9.18
N PHE A 195 1.62 -21.42 -10.38
CA PHE A 195 0.50 -21.26 -11.29
C PHE A 195 0.31 -22.53 -12.13
N ASN A 196 -0.94 -22.93 -12.32
CA ASN A 196 -1.32 -24.03 -13.20
C ASN A 196 -2.04 -23.48 -14.44
N PRO A 197 -1.42 -23.52 -15.63
CA PRO A 197 -2.06 -23.05 -16.87
C PRO A 197 -3.36 -23.77 -17.24
N ALA A 198 -3.58 -24.99 -16.72
CA ALA A 198 -4.81 -25.74 -16.94
C ALA A 198 -5.97 -25.30 -16.02
N ASP A 199 -5.66 -24.63 -14.89
CA ASP A 199 -6.63 -24.00 -14.00
C ASP A 199 -6.20 -22.55 -13.70
N PRO A 200 -6.49 -21.58 -14.59
CA PRO A 200 -6.06 -20.20 -14.37
C PRO A 200 -6.65 -19.48 -13.15
N ASP A 201 -7.67 -20.04 -12.49
CA ASP A 201 -8.11 -19.53 -11.17
C ASP A 201 -7.07 -19.82 -10.07
N THR A 202 -5.99 -20.55 -10.39
CA THR A 202 -4.80 -20.69 -9.55
C THR A 202 -3.91 -19.45 -9.53
N PHE A 203 -4.15 -18.46 -10.41
CA PHE A 203 -3.53 -17.14 -10.25
C PHE A 203 -3.87 -16.58 -8.87
N ASN A 204 -2.85 -16.24 -8.08
CA ASN A 204 -2.99 -15.82 -6.69
C ASN A 204 -3.58 -16.87 -5.73
N ASN A 205 -3.74 -18.13 -6.15
CA ASN A 205 -4.42 -19.20 -5.40
C ASN A 205 -3.67 -20.53 -5.52
N ALA A 206 -2.35 -20.51 -5.40
CA ALA A 206 -1.52 -21.69 -5.58
C ALA A 206 -1.76 -22.71 -4.45
N ASP A 207 -2.24 -23.91 -4.82
CA ASP A 207 -2.32 -25.05 -3.92
C ASP A 207 -0.90 -25.56 -3.60
N ASP A 208 -0.69 -26.11 -2.40
CA ASP A 208 0.61 -26.54 -1.84
C ASP A 208 1.61 -25.41 -1.57
N TRP A 209 1.22 -24.13 -1.69
CA TRP A 209 2.11 -23.00 -1.40
C TRP A 209 1.87 -22.39 -0.01
N TYR A 210 2.94 -21.83 0.55
CA TYR A 210 2.91 -20.90 1.67
C TYR A 210 3.73 -19.65 1.36
N ASP A 211 3.48 -18.58 2.12
CA ASP A 211 4.36 -17.42 2.24
C ASP A 211 4.51 -17.02 3.72
N ASP A 212 5.46 -16.15 4.03
CA ASP A 212 5.76 -15.67 5.38
C ASP A 212 5.12 -14.31 5.72
N MET A 213 4.05 -13.96 5.00
CA MET A 213 3.15 -12.87 5.38
C MET A 213 2.39 -13.25 6.65
N SER A 214 1.89 -12.25 7.37
CA SER A 214 1.10 -12.50 8.58
C SER A 214 0.37 -11.25 9.03
N ASP A 215 -0.61 -11.42 9.91
CA ASP A 215 -1.20 -10.34 10.67
C ASP A 215 -1.69 -10.82 12.03
N GLY A 216 -1.90 -9.89 12.95
CA GLY A 216 -2.53 -10.25 14.21
C GLY A 216 -2.48 -9.20 15.32
N PRO A 217 -3.03 -9.55 16.50
CA PRO A 217 -3.02 -8.72 17.68
C PRO A 217 -1.64 -8.31 18.19
N VAL A 218 -1.55 -7.04 18.61
CA VAL A 218 -0.51 -6.49 19.48
C VAL A 218 -1.19 -5.93 20.73
N ASP A 219 -0.78 -6.41 21.89
CA ASP A 219 -1.30 -6.04 23.20
C ASP A 219 -0.14 -5.70 24.16
N ALA A 220 -0.45 -5.03 25.26
CA ALA A 220 0.52 -4.71 26.30
C ALA A 220 -0.11 -4.75 27.69
N THR A 221 0.69 -5.17 28.67
CA THR A 221 0.39 -4.94 30.09
C THR A 221 1.26 -3.81 30.61
N VAL A 222 0.64 -2.84 31.27
CA VAL A 222 1.30 -1.60 31.71
C VAL A 222 1.02 -1.34 33.19
N SER A 223 2.08 -1.08 33.94
CA SER A 223 2.06 -0.72 35.36
C SER A 223 2.75 0.63 35.56
N ILE A 224 2.07 1.57 36.24
CA ILE A 224 2.66 2.87 36.62
C ILE A 224 2.77 2.89 38.14
N SER A 225 4.00 2.95 38.66
CA SER A 225 4.27 2.90 40.11
C SER A 225 3.59 1.70 40.80
N GLY A 226 3.59 0.54 40.13
CA GLY A 226 2.97 -0.71 40.62
C GLY A 226 1.44 -0.79 40.45
N ARG A 227 0.79 0.24 39.89
CA ARG A 227 -0.64 0.20 39.57
C ARG A 227 -0.84 -0.20 38.10
N SER A 228 -1.48 -1.35 37.88
CA SER A 228 -1.92 -1.77 36.56
C SER A 228 -3.01 -0.83 36.01
N ILE A 229 -2.91 -0.50 34.73
CA ILE A 229 -3.92 0.30 34.01
C ILE A 229 -4.42 -0.47 32.78
N PRO A 230 -5.69 -0.29 32.37
CA PRO A 230 -6.19 -0.89 31.14
C PRO A 230 -5.48 -0.30 29.92
N VAL A 231 -5.15 -1.15 28.95
CA VAL A 231 -4.49 -0.78 27.70
C VAL A 231 -5.34 -1.24 26.52
N GLU A 232 -5.70 -0.31 25.63
CA GLU A 232 -6.36 -0.64 24.37
C GLU A 232 -5.32 -1.13 23.34
N GLY A 233 -5.55 -2.34 22.81
CA GLY A 233 -4.63 -3.02 21.89
C GLY A 233 -4.60 -2.45 20.47
N ALA A 234 -3.65 -2.94 19.67
CA ALA A 234 -3.44 -2.61 18.26
C ALA A 234 -3.37 -3.88 17.37
N TRP A 235 -3.27 -3.71 16.07
CA TRP A 235 -3.06 -4.79 15.09
C TRP A 235 -1.75 -4.56 14.35
N VAL A 236 -1.10 -5.62 13.90
CA VAL A 236 0.04 -5.52 12.98
C VAL A 236 -0.24 -6.28 11.68
N LEU A 237 0.18 -5.71 10.57
CA LEU A 237 0.16 -6.30 9.23
C LEU A 237 1.61 -6.49 8.76
N CYS A 238 1.95 -7.67 8.26
CA CYS A 238 3.17 -7.91 7.49
C CYS A 238 2.79 -7.95 6.00
N ALA A 239 3.30 -6.99 5.24
CA ALA A 239 2.94 -6.76 3.84
C ALA A 239 4.13 -6.94 2.87
N PRO A 240 3.85 -7.00 1.56
CA PRO A 240 4.88 -6.89 0.53
C PRO A 240 5.76 -5.63 0.68
N PRO A 241 6.95 -5.61 0.06
CA PRO A 241 7.78 -4.41 0.00
C PRO A 241 7.04 -3.22 -0.60
N ASN A 242 7.43 -2.03 -0.17
CA ASN A 242 7.06 -0.80 -0.85
C ASN A 242 8.19 -0.42 -1.81
N TYR A 243 8.03 -0.69 -3.11
CA TYR A 243 9.08 -0.38 -4.11
C TYR A 243 9.12 1.10 -4.53
N ALA A 244 8.25 1.95 -3.97
CA ALA A 244 8.37 3.41 -4.04
C ALA A 244 7.94 4.04 -2.71
N PRO A 245 8.79 3.94 -1.66
CA PRO A 245 8.47 4.30 -0.27
C PRO A 245 7.83 5.66 -0.09
N ASP A 246 8.32 6.64 -0.84
CA ASP A 246 7.91 8.04 -0.76
C ASP A 246 6.82 8.42 -1.80
N VAL A 247 6.33 7.45 -2.58
CA VAL A 247 5.23 7.65 -3.53
C VAL A 247 3.91 7.20 -2.89
N ILE A 248 2.95 8.09 -2.84
CA ILE A 248 1.63 7.91 -2.24
C ILE A 248 0.63 7.59 -3.37
N GLY A 249 -0.15 6.53 -3.18
CA GLY A 249 -1.25 6.19 -4.10
C GLY A 249 -2.33 7.27 -4.10
N TRP A 250 -3.16 7.33 -5.16
CA TRP A 250 -4.19 8.37 -5.26
C TRP A 250 -5.16 8.37 -4.07
N ARG A 251 -5.62 7.17 -3.67
CA ARG A 251 -6.33 6.92 -2.41
C ARG A 251 -5.47 6.05 -1.50
N THR A 252 -5.40 6.42 -0.23
CA THR A 252 -4.67 5.67 0.80
C THR A 252 -5.61 4.79 1.61
N LEU A 253 -5.08 3.77 2.28
CA LEU A 253 -5.87 2.96 3.21
C LEU A 253 -6.47 3.82 4.33
N TYR A 254 -5.77 4.87 4.78
CA TYR A 254 -6.33 5.82 5.75
C TYR A 254 -7.60 6.50 5.21
N ASP A 255 -7.56 6.99 3.96
CA ASP A 255 -8.71 7.68 3.35
C ASP A 255 -9.92 6.73 3.22
N LEU A 256 -9.68 5.47 2.83
CA LEU A 256 -10.72 4.44 2.78
C LEU A 256 -11.39 4.21 4.14
N LEU A 257 -10.60 4.09 5.21
CA LEU A 257 -11.13 3.83 6.54
C LEU A 257 -11.90 5.03 7.10
N VAL A 258 -11.46 6.26 6.84
CA VAL A 258 -12.21 7.46 7.20
C VAL A 258 -13.61 7.43 6.58
N ASP A 259 -13.71 7.08 5.29
CA ASP A 259 -15.01 6.94 4.62
C ASP A 259 -15.86 5.84 5.26
N THR A 260 -15.27 4.66 5.51
CA THR A 260 -15.95 3.55 6.20
C THR A 260 -16.50 3.96 7.57
N TYR A 261 -15.78 4.77 8.34
CA TYR A 261 -16.22 5.21 9.66
C TYR A 261 -17.26 6.33 9.61
N ILE A 262 -17.21 7.20 8.62
CA ILE A 262 -18.25 8.21 8.38
C ILE A 262 -19.56 7.51 7.97
N ASP A 263 -19.49 6.56 7.04
CA ASP A 263 -20.65 5.79 6.59
C ASP A 263 -21.28 4.98 7.74
N ALA A 264 -20.45 4.46 8.65
CA ALA A 264 -20.90 3.77 9.85
C ALA A 264 -21.39 4.71 10.98
N GLY A 265 -21.22 6.02 10.84
CA GLY A 265 -21.56 7.02 11.86
C GLY A 265 -20.66 7.01 13.10
N THR A 266 -19.48 6.39 13.04
CA THR A 266 -18.48 6.37 14.13
C THR A 266 -17.47 7.51 14.03
N LEU A 267 -17.33 8.12 12.85
CA LEU A 267 -16.73 9.44 12.67
C LEU A 267 -17.77 10.43 12.13
N PRO A 268 -17.73 11.70 12.54
CA PRO A 268 -18.66 12.69 12.01
C PRO A 268 -18.29 13.07 10.57
N LEU A 269 -19.31 13.28 9.74
CA LEU A 269 -19.11 13.89 8.43
C LEU A 269 -18.52 15.32 8.61
N PRO A 270 -17.43 15.68 7.91
CA PRO A 270 -16.85 17.02 8.00
C PRO A 270 -17.84 18.13 7.62
N GLY A 271 -17.99 19.12 8.50
CA GLY A 271 -18.84 20.30 8.27
C GLY A 271 -18.24 21.32 7.28
N THR A 272 -16.91 21.32 7.12
CA THR A 272 -16.18 22.22 6.22
C THR A 272 -15.25 21.41 5.30
N THR A 273 -14.69 22.09 4.30
CA THR A 273 -13.63 21.57 3.42
C THR A 273 -12.43 22.49 3.56
N SER A 274 -11.27 21.95 3.91
CA SER A 274 -9.99 22.65 3.84
C SER A 274 -9.34 22.39 2.48
N PHE A 275 -8.88 23.43 1.79
CA PHE A 275 -8.14 23.22 0.54
C PHE A 275 -6.87 22.39 0.79
N THR A 276 -6.11 22.76 1.81
CA THR A 276 -4.81 22.13 2.11
C THR A 276 -4.92 20.68 2.58
N ARG A 277 -5.97 20.35 3.35
CA ARG A 277 -6.14 19.01 3.91
C ARG A 277 -6.96 18.08 3.02
N ASP A 278 -8.02 18.60 2.39
CA ASP A 278 -9.07 17.77 1.79
C ASP A 278 -9.05 17.79 0.24
N ILE A 279 -8.45 18.82 -0.38
CA ILE A 279 -8.40 18.97 -1.85
C ILE A 279 -6.99 18.75 -2.41
N LEU A 280 -6.02 19.51 -1.89
CA LEU A 280 -4.67 19.54 -2.42
C LEU A 280 -4.01 18.16 -2.45
N PRO A 281 -4.09 17.30 -1.41
CA PRO A 281 -3.48 15.98 -1.45
C PRO A 281 -4.06 15.09 -2.55
N LEU A 282 -5.36 15.18 -2.83
CA LEU A 282 -6.02 14.41 -3.89
C LEU A 282 -5.45 14.74 -5.28
N LEU A 283 -5.15 16.02 -5.52
CA LEU A 283 -4.56 16.51 -6.76
C LEU A 283 -3.06 16.20 -6.84
N GLN A 284 -2.31 16.50 -5.78
CA GLN A 284 -0.86 16.24 -5.72
C GLN A 284 -0.51 14.76 -5.89
N ARG A 285 -1.34 13.84 -5.39
CA ARG A 285 -1.09 12.39 -5.60
C ARG A 285 -1.15 11.98 -7.07
N LEU A 286 -1.88 12.68 -7.94
CA LEU A 286 -1.82 12.45 -9.40
C LEU A 286 -0.42 12.83 -9.94
N SER A 287 0.12 13.96 -9.50
CA SER A 287 1.49 14.38 -9.81
C SER A 287 2.52 13.43 -9.22
N ASN A 288 2.29 12.92 -8.01
CA ASN A 288 3.22 12.02 -7.35
C ASN A 288 3.35 10.67 -8.08
N LEU A 289 2.28 10.19 -8.72
CA LEU A 289 2.31 8.98 -9.56
C LEU A 289 3.19 9.12 -10.83
N GLN A 290 3.66 10.32 -11.19
CA GLN A 290 4.59 10.54 -12.32
C GLN A 290 5.89 9.73 -12.22
N TRP A 291 6.29 9.41 -11.00
CA TRP A 291 7.58 8.76 -10.72
C TRP A 291 7.56 7.26 -10.98
N VAL A 292 6.36 6.69 -11.10
CA VAL A 292 6.13 5.24 -11.20
C VAL A 292 5.28 4.84 -12.40
N ASN A 293 4.65 5.80 -13.07
CA ASN A 293 3.89 5.57 -14.30
C ASN A 293 4.10 6.70 -15.32
N LYS A 294 4.47 6.33 -16.55
CA LYS A 294 4.82 7.29 -17.61
C LYS A 294 3.62 8.08 -18.15
N GLY A 295 2.42 7.51 -18.14
CA GLY A 295 1.20 8.20 -18.54
C GLY A 295 0.87 9.35 -17.59
N PHE A 296 0.99 9.12 -16.27
CA PHE A 296 0.87 10.19 -15.27
C PHE A 296 1.95 11.26 -15.45
N ALA A 297 3.19 10.87 -15.75
CA ALA A 297 4.28 11.83 -15.99
C ALA A 297 4.05 12.77 -17.18
N ALA A 298 3.32 12.32 -18.20
CA ALA A 298 3.02 13.13 -19.37
C ALA A 298 2.02 14.27 -19.07
N MET A 299 1.10 14.06 -18.12
CA MET A 299 0.02 14.99 -17.80
C MET A 299 0.31 15.85 -16.56
N TYR A 300 0.87 15.23 -15.51
CA TYR A 300 1.01 15.81 -14.17
C TYR A 300 2.46 16.05 -13.75
N GLY A 301 3.42 15.79 -14.64
CA GLY A 301 4.83 16.05 -14.37
C GLY A 301 5.16 17.54 -14.27
N ARG A 302 6.37 17.85 -13.80
CA ARG A 302 6.89 19.23 -13.76
C ARG A 302 6.71 19.94 -15.11
N GLY A 303 6.07 21.10 -15.11
CA GLY A 303 5.84 21.91 -16.32
C GLY A 303 4.82 21.32 -17.31
N ARG A 304 4.03 20.32 -16.89
CA ARG A 304 2.95 19.73 -17.70
C ARG A 304 1.61 20.42 -17.41
N PRO A 305 0.57 20.21 -18.26
CA PRO A 305 -0.67 20.98 -18.16
C PRO A 305 -1.38 20.91 -16.81
N MET A 306 -1.21 19.83 -16.06
CA MET A 306 -1.80 19.65 -14.72
C MET A 306 -0.72 19.35 -13.67
N ASP A 307 0.33 20.16 -13.65
CA ASP A 307 1.38 20.10 -12.63
C ASP A 307 0.84 20.57 -11.26
N PHE A 308 0.28 19.63 -10.48
CA PHE A 308 -0.23 19.94 -9.14
C PHE A 308 0.86 20.13 -8.08
N GLU A 309 2.13 20.19 -8.48
CA GLU A 309 3.24 20.62 -7.60
C GLU A 309 3.69 22.07 -7.90
N ASP A 310 3.16 22.69 -8.97
CA ASP A 310 3.47 24.08 -9.29
C ASP A 310 2.76 25.04 -8.32
N ARG A 311 3.57 25.88 -7.64
CA ARG A 311 3.08 26.79 -6.59
C ARG A 311 2.06 27.81 -7.11
N GLU A 312 2.24 28.33 -8.32
CA GLU A 312 1.31 29.32 -8.88
C GLU A 312 0.00 28.66 -9.32
N PHE A 313 0.07 27.44 -9.83
CA PHE A 313 -1.12 26.67 -10.14
C PHE A 313 -1.90 26.29 -8.88
N ILE A 314 -1.22 25.79 -7.83
CA ILE A 314 -1.85 25.49 -6.54
C ILE A 314 -2.51 26.76 -5.95
N ARG A 315 -1.81 27.89 -5.94
CA ARG A 315 -2.36 29.18 -5.48
C ARG A 315 -3.62 29.57 -6.26
N THR A 316 -3.61 29.34 -7.58
CA THR A 316 -4.79 29.61 -8.43
C THR A 316 -5.97 28.74 -8.02
N LEU A 317 -5.72 27.46 -7.71
CA LEU A 317 -6.76 26.50 -7.30
C LEU A 317 -7.26 26.73 -5.86
N SER A 318 -6.46 27.33 -4.97
CA SER A 318 -6.84 27.58 -3.58
C SER A 318 -7.73 28.82 -3.40
N LEU A 319 -7.65 29.79 -4.30
CA LEU A 319 -8.35 31.06 -4.13
C LEU A 319 -9.88 30.91 -4.16
N SER A 320 -10.52 31.33 -3.08
CA SER A 320 -11.96 31.63 -2.98
C SER A 320 -12.17 33.14 -2.81
N GLY A 321 -13.31 33.67 -3.30
CA GLY A 321 -13.52 35.12 -3.37
C GLY A 321 -14.80 35.59 -2.69
N GLN A 322 -14.69 36.58 -1.79
CA GLN A 322 -15.87 37.18 -1.15
C GLN A 322 -16.71 38.04 -2.12
N ASP A 323 -16.09 38.61 -3.16
CA ASP A 323 -16.74 39.45 -4.18
C ASP A 323 -17.04 38.68 -5.50
N GLY A 324 -16.98 37.34 -5.46
CA GLY A 324 -17.19 36.44 -6.59
C GLY A 324 -16.05 35.43 -6.77
N GLU A 325 -16.37 34.26 -7.30
CA GLU A 325 -15.42 33.15 -7.43
C GLU A 325 -14.47 33.33 -8.63
N PRO A 326 -13.16 33.53 -8.41
CA PRO A 326 -12.24 33.91 -9.50
C PRO A 326 -11.90 32.76 -10.45
N TYR A 327 -11.98 31.51 -9.97
CA TYR A 327 -11.53 30.32 -10.72
C TYR A 327 -12.55 29.18 -10.71
N GLU A 328 -13.82 29.45 -10.44
CA GLU A 328 -14.90 28.44 -10.37
C GLU A 328 -14.90 27.51 -11.59
N GLU A 329 -14.86 28.06 -12.81
CA GLU A 329 -14.95 27.27 -14.04
C GLU A 329 -13.71 26.40 -14.28
N LEU A 330 -12.53 26.84 -13.83
CA LEU A 330 -11.32 26.01 -13.85
C LEU A 330 -11.47 24.83 -12.89
N ARG A 331 -11.90 25.09 -11.65
CA ARG A 331 -12.17 24.04 -10.66
C ARG A 331 -13.24 23.07 -11.15
N ARG A 332 -14.31 23.59 -11.76
CA ARG A 332 -15.40 22.81 -12.37
C ARG A 332 -14.90 21.91 -13.49
N THR A 333 -14.00 22.40 -14.34
CA THR A 333 -13.37 21.60 -15.40
C THR A 333 -12.54 20.47 -14.82
N ILE A 334 -11.75 20.73 -13.78
CA ILE A 334 -10.97 19.71 -13.07
C ILE A 334 -11.90 18.67 -12.44
N PHE A 335 -12.91 19.11 -11.69
CA PHE A 335 -13.89 18.23 -11.05
C PHE A 335 -14.61 17.33 -12.07
N ASN A 336 -15.09 17.88 -13.19
CA ASN A 336 -15.77 17.13 -14.24
C ASN A 336 -14.86 16.16 -15.00
N THR A 337 -13.54 16.21 -14.78
CA THR A 337 -12.59 15.23 -15.33
C THR A 337 -12.52 13.98 -14.46
N PHE A 338 -12.96 14.03 -13.20
CA PHE A 338 -13.03 12.85 -12.34
C PHE A 338 -14.28 12.01 -12.60
N ARG A 339 -14.12 10.70 -12.45
CA ARG A 339 -15.22 9.73 -12.46
C ARG A 339 -16.08 9.92 -11.21
N PRO A 340 -17.39 10.16 -11.33
CA PRO A 340 -18.27 10.29 -10.18
C PRO A 340 -18.42 8.96 -9.43
N PHE A 341 -18.73 9.02 -8.13
CA PHE A 341 -18.89 7.85 -7.26
C PHE A 341 -20.08 6.97 -7.69
N ASP A 342 -21.14 7.60 -8.18
CA ASP A 342 -22.42 7.00 -8.57
C ASP A 342 -22.51 6.72 -10.07
N ASN A 343 -21.36 6.43 -10.69
CA ASN A 343 -21.33 6.17 -12.13
C ASN A 343 -22.04 4.86 -12.49
N GLU A 344 -22.94 4.92 -13.47
CA GLU A 344 -23.64 3.75 -14.01
C GLU A 344 -22.95 3.16 -15.25
N VAL A 345 -21.95 3.85 -15.80
CA VAL A 345 -21.25 3.44 -17.02
C VAL A 345 -19.74 3.42 -16.82
N ASN A 346 -19.05 2.58 -17.59
CA ASN A 346 -17.59 2.58 -17.64
C ASN A 346 -17.07 3.74 -18.52
N GLU A 347 -16.25 4.63 -17.96
CA GLU A 347 -15.67 5.76 -18.70
C GLU A 347 -14.13 5.82 -18.55
N PRO A 348 -13.34 4.95 -19.20
CA PRO A 348 -11.89 4.85 -18.98
C PRO A 348 -11.07 6.13 -19.16
N ARG A 349 -11.65 7.15 -19.82
CA ARG A 349 -11.02 8.44 -20.11
C ARG A 349 -10.97 9.39 -18.90
N LEU A 350 -11.89 9.24 -17.93
CA LEU A 350 -11.97 10.08 -16.73
C LEU A 350 -10.95 9.66 -15.68
N TRP A 351 -10.59 10.60 -14.81
CA TRP A 351 -9.65 10.40 -13.72
C TRP A 351 -10.29 9.69 -12.51
N PRO A 352 -9.47 8.98 -11.73
CA PRO A 352 -8.08 8.63 -12.01
C PRO A 352 -7.99 7.55 -13.11
N TRP A 353 -6.87 7.51 -13.83
CA TRP A 353 -6.59 6.44 -14.80
C TRP A 353 -6.09 5.17 -14.12
N ILE A 354 -6.89 4.67 -13.18
CA ILE A 354 -6.62 3.51 -12.33
C ILE A 354 -7.75 2.49 -12.53
N TYR A 355 -7.39 1.21 -12.66
CA TYR A 355 -8.37 0.13 -12.77
C TYR A 355 -9.23 0.03 -11.50
N GLY A 356 -10.47 -0.46 -11.64
CA GLY A 356 -11.39 -0.70 -10.52
C GLY A 356 -11.48 -2.17 -10.13
N ASP A 357 -12.31 -2.46 -9.12
CA ASP A 357 -12.45 -3.78 -8.51
C ASP A 357 -12.92 -4.87 -9.49
N ASP A 358 -13.66 -4.52 -10.55
CA ASP A 358 -14.20 -5.45 -11.54
C ASP A 358 -13.39 -5.47 -12.86
N PHE A 359 -12.17 -4.92 -12.89
CA PHE A 359 -11.35 -5.02 -14.11
C PHE A 359 -11.02 -6.48 -14.46
N GLY A 360 -11.76 -7.00 -15.45
CA GLY A 360 -11.67 -8.38 -15.92
C GLY A 360 -10.81 -8.59 -17.16
N GLY A 361 -9.84 -7.70 -17.45
CA GLY A 361 -9.00 -7.79 -18.65
C GLY A 361 -9.55 -7.10 -19.91
N GLU A 362 -10.82 -6.68 -19.91
CA GLU A 362 -11.41 -5.88 -21.00
C GLU A 362 -11.69 -4.45 -20.54
N LEU A 363 -10.94 -3.48 -21.08
CA LEU A 363 -11.01 -2.08 -20.65
C LEU A 363 -12.39 -1.43 -20.85
N PHE A 364 -13.10 -1.80 -21.91
CA PHE A 364 -14.41 -1.25 -22.27
C PHE A 364 -15.58 -2.17 -21.90
N SER A 365 -15.37 -3.05 -20.92
CA SER A 365 -16.46 -3.79 -20.27
C SER A 365 -17.57 -2.83 -19.80
N PRO A 366 -18.86 -3.22 -19.86
CA PRO A 366 -19.97 -2.35 -19.46
C PRO A 366 -19.99 -2.03 -17.96
N SER A 367 -19.26 -2.79 -17.13
CA SER A 367 -19.24 -2.63 -15.68
C SER A 367 -18.64 -1.28 -15.26
N PRO A 368 -19.35 -0.43 -14.49
CA PRO A 368 -18.81 0.84 -14.00
C PRO A 368 -17.61 0.64 -13.08
N ASN A 369 -17.51 -0.51 -12.40
CA ASN A 369 -16.43 -0.88 -11.50
C ASN A 369 -15.17 -1.40 -12.23
N THR A 370 -15.15 -1.37 -13.57
CA THR A 370 -13.93 -1.65 -14.37
C THR A 370 -12.84 -0.60 -14.10
N MET A 371 -13.22 0.62 -13.71
CA MET A 371 -12.34 1.75 -13.48
C MET A 371 -12.62 2.35 -12.10
N LEU A 372 -11.59 2.84 -11.43
CA LEU A 372 -11.74 3.46 -10.11
C LEU A 372 -12.57 4.75 -10.19
N ALA A 373 -13.56 4.87 -9.32
CA ALA A 373 -14.39 6.05 -9.14
C ALA A 373 -13.91 6.93 -7.99
N LEU A 374 -14.37 8.18 -7.94
CA LEU A 374 -14.24 8.99 -6.73
C LEU A 374 -14.92 8.30 -5.55
N PRO A 375 -14.29 8.26 -4.37
CA PRO A 375 -15.02 7.92 -3.18
C PRO A 375 -15.91 9.09 -2.72
N GLN A 376 -16.96 8.75 -1.95
CA GLN A 376 -18.05 9.68 -1.65
C GLN A 376 -17.57 10.95 -0.92
N LEU A 377 -16.66 10.81 0.04
CA LEU A 377 -16.15 11.95 0.81
C LEU A 377 -15.31 12.90 -0.06
N GLN A 378 -14.43 12.37 -0.90
CA GLN A 378 -13.60 13.18 -1.81
C GLN A 378 -14.49 13.88 -2.84
N GLN A 379 -15.54 13.21 -3.34
CA GLN A 379 -16.53 13.87 -4.20
C GLN A 379 -17.23 15.04 -3.48
N LEU A 380 -17.65 14.86 -2.23
CA LEU A 380 -18.25 15.94 -1.44
C LEU A 380 -17.28 17.13 -1.28
N HIS A 381 -16.01 16.86 -0.96
CA HIS A 381 -15.01 17.90 -0.81
C HIS A 381 -14.77 18.65 -2.13
N LEU A 382 -14.62 17.93 -3.26
CA LEU A 382 -14.46 18.55 -4.58
C LEU A 382 -15.68 19.38 -4.98
N GLN A 383 -16.90 18.92 -4.72
CA GLN A 383 -18.12 19.69 -4.99
C GLN A 383 -18.16 20.99 -4.18
N ARG A 384 -17.82 20.93 -2.88
CA ARG A 384 -17.69 22.11 -2.02
C ARG A 384 -16.62 23.07 -2.54
N TRP A 385 -15.47 22.54 -2.95
CA TRP A 385 -14.37 23.31 -3.54
C TRP A 385 -14.77 24.04 -4.82
N VAL A 386 -15.43 23.36 -5.75
CA VAL A 386 -15.97 23.97 -6.98
C VAL A 386 -16.91 25.13 -6.61
N ASN A 387 -17.84 24.89 -5.69
CA ASN A 387 -18.86 25.86 -5.28
C ASN A 387 -18.34 27.00 -4.37
N GLY A 388 -17.03 27.09 -4.12
CA GLY A 388 -16.46 28.14 -3.25
C GLY A 388 -16.70 27.95 -1.76
N VAL A 389 -17.23 26.78 -1.34
CA VAL A 389 -17.56 26.47 0.06
C VAL A 389 -16.40 25.71 0.72
N PHE A 390 -15.25 26.37 0.83
CA PHE A 390 -14.04 25.79 1.41
C PHE A 390 -13.14 26.86 2.02
N ASP A 391 -12.26 26.44 2.92
CA ASP A 391 -11.25 27.29 3.54
C ASP A 391 -10.04 27.43 2.59
N ASP A 392 -9.77 28.65 2.12
CA ASP A 392 -8.54 29.01 1.40
C ASP A 392 -7.38 29.14 2.41
N ASP A 393 -6.96 28.00 2.95
CA ASP A 393 -5.98 27.88 4.02
C ASP A 393 -4.56 27.52 3.54
N TRP A 394 -4.35 27.55 2.22
CA TRP A 394 -3.06 27.20 1.63
C TRP A 394 -2.05 28.32 1.76
N HIS A 395 -0.84 27.96 2.25
CA HIS A 395 0.27 28.88 2.36
C HIS A 395 1.54 28.26 1.77
N PRO A 396 2.21 28.92 0.79
CA PRO A 396 3.40 28.36 0.13
C PRO A 396 4.61 28.18 1.06
N ALA A 397 4.59 28.85 2.21
CA ALA A 397 5.62 28.75 3.24
C ALA A 397 5.28 27.75 4.36
N HIS A 398 4.10 27.11 4.31
CA HIS A 398 3.73 26.10 5.30
C HIS A 398 4.65 24.89 5.20
N THR A 399 5.17 24.45 6.34
CA THR A 399 5.96 23.23 6.47
C THR A 399 5.22 22.28 7.39
N PRO A 400 4.74 21.12 6.90
CA PRO A 400 4.13 20.12 7.77
C PRO A 400 5.19 19.52 8.71
N PRO A 401 4.77 18.94 9.85
CA PRO A 401 5.67 18.23 10.76
C PRO A 401 6.45 17.13 10.01
N ARG A 402 7.78 17.17 10.10
CA ARG A 402 8.71 16.21 9.47
C ARG A 402 9.12 15.09 10.40
N THR A 403 8.91 15.28 11.70
CA THR A 403 9.19 14.30 12.75
C THR A 403 8.04 14.27 13.75
N LEU A 404 7.86 13.16 14.47
CA LEU A 404 6.81 13.05 15.49
C LEU A 404 6.99 14.09 16.62
N ALA A 405 8.22 14.49 16.91
CA ALA A 405 8.54 15.49 17.93
C ALA A 405 8.00 16.90 17.57
N GLU A 406 7.76 17.18 16.29
CA GLU A 406 7.16 18.43 15.82
C GLU A 406 5.63 18.43 15.92
N VAL A 407 5.03 17.25 16.13
CA VAL A 407 3.57 17.09 16.28
C VAL A 407 3.18 17.38 17.73
N PRO A 408 2.16 18.23 17.98
CA PRO A 408 1.64 18.48 19.31
C PRO A 408 1.29 17.17 20.04
N LEU A 409 1.63 17.05 21.32
CA LEU A 409 1.46 15.81 22.09
C LEU A 409 0.04 15.21 21.98
N ALA A 410 -0.98 16.06 22.02
CA ALA A 410 -2.37 15.64 21.91
C ALA A 410 -2.73 15.01 20.55
N GLU A 411 -1.97 15.33 19.50
CA GLU A 411 -2.21 14.90 18.11
C GLU A 411 -1.31 13.73 17.68
N GLN A 412 -0.23 13.47 18.42
CA GLN A 412 0.72 12.40 18.10
C GLN A 412 0.07 11.02 17.90
N PRO A 413 -0.87 10.56 18.75
CA PRO A 413 -1.52 9.26 18.54
C PRO A 413 -2.26 9.16 17.19
N ALA A 414 -3.00 10.21 16.83
CA ALA A 414 -3.74 10.25 15.56
C ALA A 414 -2.80 10.38 14.36
N MET A 415 -1.68 11.09 14.50
CA MET A 415 -0.64 11.15 13.48
C MET A 415 -0.03 9.76 13.22
N LEU A 416 0.30 9.00 14.27
CA LEU A 416 0.84 7.65 14.14
C LEU A 416 -0.15 6.71 13.43
N ASP A 417 -1.42 6.75 13.85
CA ASP A 417 -2.49 5.97 13.22
C ASP A 417 -2.63 6.31 11.72
N LYS A 418 -2.55 7.60 11.38
CA LYS A 418 -2.59 8.07 10.00
C LYS A 418 -1.34 7.67 9.21
N ALA A 419 -0.15 7.95 9.73
CA ALA A 419 1.12 7.75 9.04
C ALA A 419 1.33 6.29 8.64
N ALA A 420 0.99 5.35 9.53
CA ALA A 420 1.10 3.92 9.27
C ALA A 420 0.27 3.45 8.04
N LEU A 421 -0.88 4.10 7.80
CA LEU A 421 -1.82 3.75 6.73
C LEU A 421 -1.73 4.68 5.50
N HIS A 422 -1.11 5.86 5.66
CA HIS A 422 -0.97 6.86 4.59
C HIS A 422 -0.17 6.35 3.40
N TYR A 423 0.77 5.45 3.66
CA TYR A 423 1.59 4.81 2.63
C TYR A 423 1.08 3.41 2.26
N CYS A 424 -0.14 3.03 2.63
CA CYS A 424 -0.78 1.82 2.14
C CYS A 424 -1.80 2.16 1.06
N LEU A 425 -1.97 1.25 0.11
CA LEU A 425 -2.92 1.46 -0.97
C LEU A 425 -4.35 1.16 -0.51
N ALA A 426 -5.27 1.91 -1.08
CA ALA A 426 -6.67 1.52 -1.20
C ALA A 426 -7.00 1.42 -2.69
N ASP A 427 -7.86 0.46 -3.03
CA ASP A 427 -8.40 0.24 -4.37
C ASP A 427 -7.34 0.05 -5.50
N ALA A 428 -7.70 -0.54 -6.63
CA ALA A 428 -8.70 -1.59 -6.72
C ALA A 428 -8.37 -2.71 -5.73
N PHE A 429 -9.38 -3.44 -5.27
CA PHE A 429 -9.18 -4.66 -4.51
C PHE A 429 -9.24 -5.87 -5.45
N HIS A 430 -8.13 -6.12 -6.15
CA HIS A 430 -7.96 -7.23 -7.09
C HIS A 430 -6.65 -8.06 -6.93
N PRO A 431 -6.27 -8.53 -5.73
CA PRO A 431 -6.83 -8.26 -4.41
C PRO A 431 -6.35 -6.95 -3.78
N GLY A 432 -5.29 -6.33 -4.28
CA GLY A 432 -4.60 -5.20 -3.63
C GLY A 432 -3.18 -5.60 -3.19
N CYS A 433 -2.45 -4.72 -2.51
CA CYS A 433 -1.07 -4.99 -2.09
C CYS A 433 -0.96 -5.41 -0.61
N GLU A 434 -1.27 -4.51 0.33
CA GLU A 434 -1.14 -4.79 1.77
C GLU A 434 -2.34 -5.55 2.32
N THR A 435 -3.54 -5.13 1.92
CA THR A 435 -4.84 -5.65 2.38
C THR A 435 -5.84 -5.62 1.23
N THR A 436 -7.07 -6.09 1.46
CA THR A 436 -8.13 -6.11 0.46
C THR A 436 -9.49 -5.62 1.00
N TRP A 437 -10.55 -5.79 0.21
CA TRP A 437 -11.90 -5.27 0.41
C TRP A 437 -12.54 -5.50 1.78
N PRO A 438 -12.23 -6.53 2.60
CA PRO A 438 -12.76 -6.61 3.96
C PRO A 438 -12.47 -5.35 4.78
N MET A 439 -11.35 -4.66 4.52
CA MET A 439 -10.99 -3.45 5.26
C MET A 439 -12.02 -2.32 5.16
N ARG A 440 -12.87 -2.28 4.11
CA ARG A 440 -13.95 -1.28 3.97
C ARG A 440 -15.28 -1.67 4.63
N HIS A 441 -15.29 -2.71 5.47
CA HIS A 441 -16.48 -3.12 6.22
C HIS A 441 -16.38 -2.71 7.70
N SER A 442 -17.37 -1.96 8.17
CA SER A 442 -17.38 -1.42 9.54
C SER A 442 -17.45 -2.49 10.65
N THR A 443 -17.93 -3.69 10.31
CA THR A 443 -18.01 -4.84 11.23
C THR A 443 -16.63 -5.36 11.68
N LEU A 444 -15.56 -5.03 10.94
CA LEU A 444 -14.19 -5.36 11.33
C LEU A 444 -13.68 -4.50 12.50
N TYR A 445 -14.37 -3.41 12.86
CA TYR A 445 -13.84 -2.42 13.80
C TYR A 445 -14.68 -2.30 15.08
N GLY A 446 -14.02 -2.20 16.23
CA GLY A 446 -14.67 -1.91 17.52
C GLY A 446 -14.87 -0.41 17.74
N SER A 447 -13.94 0.38 17.23
CA SER A 447 -13.92 1.85 17.18
C SER A 447 -13.02 2.25 15.99
N PRO A 448 -13.02 3.53 15.55
CA PRO A 448 -12.17 3.95 14.43
C PRO A 448 -10.72 3.48 14.59
N PHE A 449 -10.19 2.84 13.54
CA PHE A 449 -8.86 2.24 13.44
C PHE A 449 -8.58 1.05 14.37
N ARG A 450 -9.51 0.64 15.24
CA ARG A 450 -9.33 -0.50 16.17
C ARG A 450 -10.02 -1.74 15.63
N ILE A 451 -9.22 -2.68 15.10
CA ILE A 451 -9.73 -3.97 14.65
C ILE A 451 -10.40 -4.70 15.82
N ARG A 452 -11.65 -5.09 15.61
CA ARG A 452 -12.48 -5.83 16.55
C ARG A 452 -11.89 -7.21 16.77
N ARG A 453 -11.55 -7.55 18.00
CA ARG A 453 -10.96 -8.85 18.35
C ARG A 453 -12.02 -9.95 18.39
N ARG A 454 -11.74 -11.10 17.76
CA ARG A 454 -12.51 -12.32 18.01
C ARG A 454 -12.13 -12.87 19.39
N GLN A 455 -13.12 -13.09 20.26
CA GLN A 455 -12.88 -13.57 21.63
C GLN A 455 -12.64 -15.09 21.71
N THR A 456 -13.17 -15.83 20.75
CA THR A 456 -13.04 -17.29 20.64
C THR A 456 -12.39 -17.64 19.32
N ALA A 457 -11.64 -18.74 19.26
CA ALA A 457 -11.10 -19.22 17.99
C ALA A 457 -12.24 -19.53 17.00
N GLU A 458 -11.99 -19.31 15.70
CA GLU A 458 -12.88 -19.70 14.62
C GLU A 458 -13.00 -21.24 14.60
N PRO A 459 -14.20 -21.83 14.69
CA PRO A 459 -14.36 -23.27 14.57
C PRO A 459 -13.81 -23.79 13.24
N ALA A 460 -13.08 -24.91 13.29
CA ALA A 460 -12.58 -25.55 12.09
C ALA A 460 -13.72 -25.89 11.12
N GLY A 461 -13.62 -25.39 9.88
CA GLY A 461 -14.61 -25.67 8.84
C GLY A 461 -15.87 -24.80 8.89
N GLU A 462 -15.89 -23.70 9.66
CA GLU A 462 -17.07 -22.84 9.86
C GLU A 462 -17.82 -22.50 8.56
N TYR A 463 -17.10 -22.08 7.52
CA TYR A 463 -17.68 -21.64 6.24
C TYR A 463 -17.77 -22.75 5.17
N GLY A 464 -17.76 -24.02 5.55
CA GLY A 464 -17.92 -25.13 4.58
C GLY A 464 -16.83 -25.20 3.50
N SER A 465 -17.14 -25.70 2.31
CA SER A 465 -16.18 -25.93 1.20
C SER A 465 -16.13 -24.83 0.14
N THR A 466 -17.10 -23.93 0.15
CA THR A 466 -17.26 -22.83 -0.80
C THR A 466 -17.74 -21.59 -0.05
N LEU A 467 -17.39 -20.41 -0.53
CA LEU A 467 -17.85 -19.13 -0.01
C LEU A 467 -18.53 -18.36 -1.14
N ASP A 468 -19.73 -17.84 -0.88
CA ASP A 468 -20.44 -16.92 -1.78
C ASP A 468 -20.57 -15.53 -1.15
N GLN A 469 -21.06 -14.56 -1.94
CA GLN A 469 -21.25 -13.18 -1.48
C GLN A 469 -22.20 -13.11 -0.29
N GLN A 470 -23.29 -13.89 -0.29
CA GLN A 470 -24.30 -13.85 0.76
C GLN A 470 -23.70 -14.29 2.11
N GLU A 471 -22.94 -15.38 2.12
CA GLU A 471 -22.26 -15.88 3.31
C GLU A 471 -21.17 -14.90 3.76
N ALA A 472 -20.34 -14.41 2.83
CA ALA A 472 -19.26 -13.47 3.11
C ALA A 472 -19.76 -12.19 3.81
N LEU A 473 -20.88 -11.64 3.34
CA LEU A 473 -21.49 -10.41 3.85
C LEU A 473 -22.50 -10.64 4.98
N SER A 474 -22.76 -11.89 5.38
CA SER A 474 -23.71 -12.20 6.44
C SER A 474 -23.21 -11.73 7.81
N LEU A 475 -24.14 -11.56 8.77
CA LEU A 475 -23.81 -11.17 10.15
C LEU A 475 -22.87 -12.18 10.84
N THR A 476 -22.99 -13.46 10.49
CA THR A 476 -22.14 -14.55 10.96
C THR A 476 -20.96 -14.83 10.02
N GLY A 477 -20.77 -13.98 9.01
CA GLY A 477 -19.74 -14.13 8.01
C GLY A 477 -18.35 -13.73 8.53
N PRO A 478 -17.33 -13.92 7.69
CA PRO A 478 -15.92 -13.72 8.03
C PRO A 478 -15.50 -12.27 8.27
N LEU A 479 -16.41 -11.31 8.15
CA LEU A 479 -16.17 -9.88 8.29
C LEU A 479 -16.50 -9.35 9.69
N TYR A 480 -17.00 -10.18 10.62
CA TYR A 480 -17.30 -9.77 11.99
C TYR A 480 -16.22 -10.24 12.96
N ALA A 481 -15.40 -9.29 13.45
CA ALA A 481 -14.27 -9.53 14.36
C ALA A 481 -13.18 -10.46 13.78
N GLN A 482 -11.94 -10.27 14.21
CA GLN A 482 -10.77 -10.87 13.56
C GLN A 482 -9.85 -11.51 14.61
N GLY A 483 -9.26 -12.66 14.25
CA GLY A 483 -8.16 -13.32 14.95
C GLY A 483 -6.86 -13.22 14.14
N PRO A 484 -5.74 -13.75 14.68
CA PRO A 484 -4.46 -13.78 13.98
C PRO A 484 -4.58 -14.39 12.57
N GLY A 485 -4.10 -13.67 11.57
CA GLY A 485 -4.07 -14.08 10.16
C GLY A 485 -5.35 -13.78 9.37
N ASP A 486 -6.40 -13.21 9.98
CA ASP A 486 -7.69 -13.04 9.31
C ASP A 486 -7.77 -11.84 8.36
N ILE A 487 -6.88 -10.85 8.50
CA ILE A 487 -6.83 -9.71 7.58
C ILE A 487 -6.14 -10.11 6.27
N THR A 488 -5.03 -10.85 6.34
CA THR A 488 -4.19 -11.18 5.18
C THR A 488 -4.58 -12.47 4.49
N ARG A 489 -5.45 -13.31 5.07
CA ARG A 489 -5.91 -14.60 4.47
C ARG A 489 -6.52 -14.46 3.08
N TRP A 490 -7.08 -13.30 2.78
CA TRP A 490 -7.71 -12.96 1.50
C TRP A 490 -6.74 -12.66 0.36
N MET A 491 -5.49 -12.32 0.69
CA MET A 491 -4.49 -11.85 -0.28
C MET A 491 -3.98 -12.99 -1.16
N GLY A 492 -3.29 -12.64 -2.25
CA GLY A 492 -2.67 -13.61 -3.15
C GLY A 492 -1.66 -14.51 -2.46
N LEU A 493 -1.61 -15.77 -2.90
CA LEU A 493 -0.72 -16.81 -2.41
C LEU A 493 -0.02 -17.52 -3.60
N PRO A 494 1.31 -17.40 -3.72
CA PRO A 494 2.17 -16.48 -2.98
C PRO A 494 1.98 -15.01 -3.43
N TRP A 495 2.26 -14.05 -2.54
CA TRP A 495 2.09 -12.61 -2.85
C TRP A 495 2.94 -12.12 -4.04
N GLN A 496 4.07 -12.78 -4.31
CA GLN A 496 4.95 -12.48 -5.45
C GLN A 496 4.27 -12.75 -6.80
N GLY A 497 3.33 -13.71 -6.85
CA GLY A 497 2.56 -14.00 -8.06
C GLY A 497 1.75 -12.80 -8.52
N ASP A 498 1.10 -12.12 -7.56
CA ASP A 498 0.34 -10.90 -7.84
C ASP A 498 1.27 -9.75 -8.25
N THR A 499 2.38 -9.58 -7.52
CA THR A 499 3.38 -8.54 -7.80
C THR A 499 3.92 -8.65 -9.22
N ALA A 500 4.23 -9.86 -9.71
CA ALA A 500 4.75 -10.09 -11.06
C ALA A 500 3.79 -9.65 -12.19
N TYR A 501 2.50 -9.52 -11.88
CA TYR A 501 1.45 -9.16 -12.83
C TYR A 501 0.68 -7.89 -12.44
N CYS A 502 1.08 -7.16 -11.40
CA CYS A 502 0.48 -5.86 -11.07
C CYS A 502 0.99 -4.79 -12.06
N ARG A 503 0.27 -4.62 -13.17
CA ARG A 503 0.73 -3.85 -14.34
C ARG A 503 -0.26 -2.75 -14.74
N SER A 504 -0.01 -2.22 -15.92
CA SER A 504 -0.74 -1.14 -16.58
C SER A 504 -0.75 -1.38 -18.08
N GLY A 505 -1.59 -0.65 -18.83
CA GLY A 505 -1.57 -0.70 -20.29
C GLY A 505 -1.96 -2.08 -20.85
N TYR A 506 -2.94 -2.75 -20.21
CA TYR A 506 -3.52 -4.01 -20.70
C TYR A 506 -4.28 -3.87 -22.04
N ASP A 507 -4.51 -2.63 -22.49
CA ASP A 507 -4.97 -2.33 -23.85
C ASP A 507 -4.00 -1.34 -24.53
N PRO A 508 -2.91 -1.82 -25.16
CA PRO A 508 -1.93 -0.97 -25.84
C PRO A 508 -2.48 -0.22 -27.06
N GLN A 509 -3.69 -0.56 -27.54
CA GLN A 509 -4.35 0.22 -28.59
C GLN A 509 -4.98 1.49 -28.04
N TYR A 510 -5.49 1.43 -26.81
CA TYR A 510 -5.98 2.59 -26.07
C TYR A 510 -4.83 3.49 -25.61
N ASP A 511 -3.94 2.97 -24.76
CA ASP A 511 -2.76 3.67 -24.25
C ASP A 511 -1.71 2.65 -23.74
N PRO A 512 -0.41 2.83 -24.05
CA PRO A 512 0.61 1.88 -23.63
C PRO A 512 0.94 1.93 -22.13
N PHE A 513 0.62 3.02 -21.44
CA PHE A 513 0.99 3.26 -20.04
C PHE A 513 -0.20 3.26 -19.08
N LEU A 514 -1.41 3.41 -19.59
CA LEU A 514 -2.63 3.60 -18.82
C LEU A 514 -3.78 2.70 -19.29
N PRO A 515 -4.74 2.39 -18.41
CA PRO A 515 -4.73 2.62 -16.96
C PRO A 515 -3.68 1.78 -16.21
N THR A 516 -3.53 2.00 -14.91
CA THR A 516 -2.64 1.22 -14.02
C THR A 516 -3.39 0.62 -12.83
N PHE A 517 -2.88 -0.47 -12.24
CA PHE A 517 -3.31 -0.94 -10.92
C PHE A 517 -2.64 -0.12 -9.81
N TRP A 518 -1.48 -0.57 -9.32
CA TRP A 518 -0.90 -0.08 -8.07
C TRP A 518 0.52 0.46 -8.26
N ALA A 519 0.73 1.35 -9.23
CA ALA A 519 2.06 1.87 -9.58
C ALA A 519 2.85 2.42 -8.38
N ALA A 520 2.19 2.98 -7.37
CA ALA A 520 2.86 3.49 -6.17
C ALA A 520 3.51 2.39 -5.31
N ARG A 521 3.04 1.12 -5.36
CA ARG A 521 3.70 0.00 -4.66
C ARG A 521 4.47 -0.91 -5.59
N VAL A 522 3.98 -1.09 -6.82
CA VAL A 522 4.60 -1.90 -7.88
C VAL A 522 4.80 -1.00 -9.10
N PRO A 523 5.93 -0.28 -9.20
CA PRO A 523 6.18 0.66 -10.29
C PRO A 523 6.05 0.02 -11.68
N ASN A 524 5.57 0.77 -12.65
CA ASN A 524 5.47 0.30 -14.04
C ASN A 524 6.63 0.85 -14.89
N TRP A 525 6.90 2.16 -14.73
CA TRP A 525 7.98 2.86 -15.43
C TRP A 525 8.68 3.85 -14.51
N VAL A 526 10.02 3.79 -14.49
CA VAL A 526 10.86 4.49 -13.51
C VAL A 526 11.97 5.30 -14.19
N LEU A 527 12.44 6.36 -13.54
CA LEU A 527 13.63 7.10 -13.97
C LEU A 527 14.89 6.37 -13.48
N THR A 528 15.83 6.08 -14.37
CA THR A 528 17.06 5.37 -14.00
C THR A 528 18.11 6.32 -13.41
N GLN A 529 19.06 5.75 -12.67
CA GLN A 529 20.24 6.48 -12.19
C GLN A 529 21.04 7.13 -13.34
N GLU A 530 21.17 6.45 -14.49
CA GLU A 530 21.86 6.98 -15.67
C GLU A 530 21.15 8.21 -16.24
N ASP A 531 19.83 8.15 -16.41
CA ASP A 531 19.06 9.30 -16.91
C ASP A 531 19.09 10.45 -15.89
N TYR A 532 19.05 10.15 -14.58
CA TYR A 532 19.23 11.15 -13.53
C TYR A 532 20.59 11.87 -13.63
N GLU A 533 21.69 11.14 -13.84
CA GLU A 533 23.02 11.73 -14.01
C GLU A 533 23.10 12.64 -15.25
N ILE A 534 22.41 12.28 -16.33
CA ILE A 534 22.28 13.15 -17.51
C ILE A 534 21.49 14.42 -17.16
N VAL A 535 20.38 14.30 -16.43
CA VAL A 535 19.55 15.44 -16.01
C VAL A 535 20.36 16.42 -15.15
N MET A 536 21.15 15.92 -14.21
CA MET A 536 21.94 16.74 -13.29
C MET A 536 23.21 17.32 -13.92
N ASN A 537 23.66 16.83 -15.06
CA ASN A 537 24.86 17.34 -15.72
C ASN A 537 24.61 18.64 -16.51
N GLU A 538 24.86 19.78 -15.87
CA GLU A 538 24.69 21.11 -16.47
C GLU A 538 25.60 21.41 -17.67
N SER A 539 26.66 20.62 -17.89
CA SER A 539 27.51 20.76 -19.07
C SER A 539 26.87 20.21 -20.36
N LEU A 540 25.80 19.41 -20.24
CA LEU A 540 25.09 18.85 -21.38
C LEU A 540 24.02 19.82 -21.93
N PRO A 541 23.74 19.80 -23.25
CA PRO A 541 22.67 20.59 -23.83
C PRO A 541 21.32 20.36 -23.15
N ARG A 542 20.58 21.43 -22.87
CA ARG A 542 19.26 21.37 -22.22
C ARG A 542 18.28 20.39 -22.88
N PRO A 543 18.15 20.32 -24.23
CA PRO A 543 17.27 19.33 -24.86
C PRO A 543 17.63 17.87 -24.55
N GLN A 544 18.92 17.56 -24.41
CA GLN A 544 19.38 16.22 -24.03
C GLN A 544 18.96 15.88 -22.60
N ARG A 545 19.11 16.84 -21.68
CA ARG A 545 18.70 16.70 -20.28
C ARG A 545 17.18 16.52 -20.15
N ILE A 546 16.40 17.29 -20.91
CA ILE A 546 14.93 17.14 -20.98
C ILE A 546 14.55 15.77 -21.53
N ALA A 547 15.23 15.28 -22.57
CA ALA A 547 14.98 13.96 -23.13
C ALA A 547 15.27 12.84 -22.12
N ALA A 548 16.35 12.94 -21.34
CA ALA A 548 16.65 12.00 -20.26
C ALA A 548 15.60 12.08 -19.15
N TYR A 549 15.22 13.27 -18.71
CA TYR A 549 14.17 13.47 -17.70
C TYR A 549 12.81 12.90 -18.10
N ASN A 550 12.53 12.75 -19.40
CA ASN A 550 11.26 12.17 -19.89
C ASN A 550 11.39 10.69 -20.30
N ARG A 551 12.60 10.14 -20.28
CA ARG A 551 12.82 8.72 -20.51
C ARG A 551 12.45 7.96 -19.23
N ARG A 552 11.75 6.84 -19.40
CA ARG A 552 11.44 5.93 -18.30
C ARG A 552 11.76 4.51 -18.72
N ALA A 553 12.43 3.77 -17.85
CA ALA A 553 12.70 2.36 -18.03
C ALA A 553 11.50 1.53 -17.54
N TYR A 554 11.23 0.43 -18.22
CA TYR A 554 10.20 -0.54 -17.80
C TYR A 554 10.66 -1.30 -16.55
N TRP A 555 9.87 -1.31 -15.48
CA TRP A 555 10.31 -1.82 -14.18
C TRP A 555 10.48 -3.36 -14.16
N PHE A 556 9.57 -4.11 -14.80
CA PHE A 556 9.62 -5.58 -14.85
C PHE A 556 10.66 -6.18 -15.83
N ARG A 557 11.55 -5.36 -16.41
CA ARG A 557 12.54 -5.77 -17.43
C ARG A 557 13.48 -6.92 -17.03
N SER A 558 13.63 -7.22 -15.74
CA SER A 558 14.29 -8.46 -15.29
C SER A 558 13.33 -9.65 -15.33
N ILE A 559 12.16 -9.50 -14.71
CA ILE A 559 11.18 -10.56 -14.51
C ILE A 559 10.70 -11.13 -15.85
N ASP A 560 10.44 -10.26 -16.82
CA ASP A 560 9.85 -10.62 -18.11
C ASP A 560 10.81 -11.34 -19.07
N GLN A 561 12.08 -11.46 -18.70
CA GLN A 561 13.02 -12.35 -19.40
C GLN A 561 12.63 -13.83 -19.24
N ALA A 562 11.83 -14.16 -18.23
CA ALA A 562 11.29 -15.51 -18.05
C ALA A 562 10.19 -15.80 -19.09
N PRO A 563 10.13 -17.03 -19.63
CA PRO A 563 9.39 -17.31 -20.86
C PRO A 563 7.87 -17.37 -20.68
N ASP A 564 7.37 -17.73 -19.50
CA ASP A 564 5.95 -18.03 -19.26
C ASP A 564 5.48 -17.58 -17.87
N ILE A 565 4.18 -17.76 -17.58
CA ILE A 565 3.58 -17.31 -16.32
C ILE A 565 4.24 -17.94 -15.09
N PRO A 566 4.34 -19.27 -14.95
CA PRO A 566 5.00 -19.89 -13.80
C PRO A 566 6.44 -19.40 -13.63
N ALA A 567 7.25 -19.36 -14.70
CA ALA A 567 8.65 -18.96 -14.61
C ALA A 567 8.81 -17.48 -14.21
N ARG A 568 7.92 -16.57 -14.65
CA ARG A 568 7.92 -15.17 -14.21
C ARG A 568 7.60 -15.04 -12.72
N MET A 569 6.63 -15.81 -12.23
CA MET A 569 6.29 -15.82 -10.80
C MET A 569 7.41 -16.42 -9.95
N GLU A 570 7.99 -17.54 -10.36
CA GLU A 570 9.15 -18.16 -9.68
C GLU A 570 10.35 -17.21 -9.66
N LYS A 571 10.57 -16.46 -10.74
CA LYS A 571 11.61 -15.44 -10.78
C LYS A 571 11.30 -14.28 -9.82
N MET A 572 10.04 -13.85 -9.69
CA MET A 572 9.67 -12.86 -8.67
C MET A 572 9.84 -13.43 -7.26
N VAL A 573 9.48 -14.68 -7.00
CA VAL A 573 9.74 -15.35 -5.70
C VAL A 573 11.24 -15.32 -5.36
N ALA A 574 12.11 -15.62 -6.33
CA ALA A 574 13.55 -15.65 -6.12
C ALA A 574 14.22 -14.26 -6.08
N GLU A 575 13.68 -13.27 -6.79
CA GLU A 575 14.35 -11.98 -7.04
C GLU A 575 13.56 -10.75 -6.55
N PHE A 576 12.54 -10.91 -5.71
CA PHE A 576 11.73 -9.78 -5.21
C PHE A 576 12.62 -8.71 -4.56
N GLY A 577 13.56 -9.13 -3.70
CA GLY A 577 14.48 -8.24 -3.02
C GLY A 577 15.37 -7.46 -3.97
N ALA A 578 15.59 -7.95 -5.20
CA ALA A 578 16.46 -7.32 -6.19
C ALA A 578 15.75 -6.36 -7.17
N GLN A 579 14.43 -6.18 -7.07
CA GLN A 579 13.69 -5.22 -7.92
C GLN A 579 14.05 -3.76 -7.60
N GLY A 580 13.89 -2.84 -8.55
CA GLY A 580 14.23 -1.43 -8.34
C GLY A 580 13.36 -0.77 -7.26
N ILE A 581 13.97 0.04 -6.39
CA ILE A 581 13.27 0.86 -5.39
C ILE A 581 13.35 2.32 -5.82
N VAL A 582 12.21 2.99 -5.96
CA VAL A 582 12.14 4.39 -6.37
C VAL A 582 12.34 5.28 -5.13
N GLU A 583 13.45 6.01 -5.09
CA GLU A 583 13.87 6.82 -3.94
C GLU A 583 14.07 8.29 -4.35
N ALA A 584 13.76 9.21 -3.44
CA ALA A 584 14.02 10.63 -3.67
C ALA A 584 15.53 10.94 -3.78
N GLN A 585 15.88 11.77 -4.75
CA GLN A 585 17.21 12.34 -4.99
C GLN A 585 17.10 13.86 -5.16
N PRO A 586 18.16 14.63 -4.85
CA PRO A 586 18.18 16.07 -5.12
C PRO A 586 17.97 16.36 -6.61
N GLY A 587 17.08 17.29 -6.91
CA GLY A 587 16.85 17.81 -8.25
C GLY A 587 17.39 19.22 -8.43
N ILE A 588 16.74 20.00 -9.30
CA ILE A 588 17.15 21.37 -9.61
C ILE A 588 16.09 22.32 -9.08
N VAL A 589 16.50 23.20 -8.17
CA VAL A 589 15.61 24.15 -7.51
C VAL A 589 15.20 25.26 -8.49
N ASP A 590 13.93 25.66 -8.45
CA ASP A 590 13.36 26.77 -9.24
C ASP A 590 13.52 26.63 -10.77
N ASP A 591 13.58 25.39 -11.26
CA ASP A 591 13.71 25.10 -12.68
C ASP A 591 12.33 24.80 -13.33
N PRO A 592 12.07 25.29 -14.56
CA PRO A 592 10.77 25.11 -15.22
C PRO A 592 10.54 23.69 -15.75
N ASP A 593 11.60 22.92 -16.04
CA ASP A 593 11.49 21.57 -16.61
C ASP A 593 11.82 20.47 -15.59
N PHE A 594 12.61 20.79 -14.56
CA PHE A 594 13.11 19.84 -13.58
C PHE A 594 12.65 20.22 -12.16
N PRO A 595 12.11 19.28 -11.38
CA PRO A 595 11.70 19.55 -10.01
C PRO A 595 12.91 19.57 -9.06
N ALA A 596 12.72 20.17 -7.88
CA ALA A 596 13.74 20.23 -6.83
C ALA A 596 14.04 18.86 -6.18
N ILE A 597 13.16 17.89 -6.38
CA ILE A 597 13.29 16.50 -5.92
C ILE A 597 12.93 15.62 -7.10
N ILE A 598 13.82 14.69 -7.43
CA ILE A 598 13.64 13.73 -8.51
C ILE A 598 13.66 12.33 -7.90
N TYR A 599 12.69 11.50 -8.24
CA TYR A 599 12.65 10.13 -7.76
C TYR A 599 13.32 9.18 -8.76
N VAL A 600 14.27 8.39 -8.26
CA VAL A 600 15.23 7.63 -9.07
C VAL A 600 15.23 6.18 -8.61
N GLU A 601 15.31 5.27 -9.57
CA GLU A 601 15.43 3.84 -9.32
C GLU A 601 16.79 3.49 -8.71
N ASN A 602 16.77 2.98 -7.48
CA ASN A 602 17.88 2.37 -6.78
C ASN A 602 17.90 0.86 -7.01
N LEU A 603 19.04 0.37 -7.52
CA LEU A 603 19.32 -1.03 -7.82
C LEU A 603 20.60 -1.48 -7.10
N SER A 604 20.70 -2.77 -6.80
CA SER A 604 21.99 -3.35 -6.39
C SER A 604 23.03 -3.23 -7.52
N GLU A 605 24.32 -3.21 -7.17
CA GLU A 605 25.40 -3.14 -8.16
C GLU A 605 25.36 -4.29 -9.18
N SER A 606 25.05 -5.51 -8.72
CA SER A 606 24.88 -6.67 -9.61
C SER A 606 23.77 -6.45 -10.63
N ARG A 607 22.65 -5.83 -10.21
CA ARG A 607 21.52 -5.56 -11.08
C ARG A 607 21.81 -4.43 -12.06
N LYS A 608 22.52 -3.37 -11.63
CA LYS A 608 23.00 -2.30 -12.52
C LYS A 608 23.85 -2.88 -13.65
N GLN A 609 24.81 -3.74 -13.33
CA GLN A 609 25.68 -4.39 -14.32
C GLN A 609 24.89 -5.25 -15.32
N GLN A 610 23.91 -6.03 -14.82
CA GLN A 610 23.04 -6.84 -15.69
C GLN A 610 22.25 -5.97 -16.67
N PHE A 611 21.67 -4.86 -16.22
CA PHE A 611 20.87 -3.98 -17.07
C PHE A 611 21.71 -3.16 -18.05
N ALA A 612 22.93 -2.76 -17.67
CA ALA A 612 23.85 -2.11 -18.60
C ALA A 612 24.15 -3.01 -19.81
N ALA A 613 24.46 -4.29 -19.56
CA ALA A 613 24.71 -5.27 -20.63
C ALA A 613 23.48 -5.54 -21.51
N ALA A 614 22.27 -5.54 -20.93
CA ALA A 614 21.03 -5.78 -21.67
C ALA A 614 20.57 -4.57 -22.52
N THR A 615 20.84 -3.34 -22.05
CA THR A 615 20.39 -2.10 -22.71
C THR A 615 21.03 -1.91 -24.08
N GLU A 616 22.31 -2.26 -24.24
CA GLU A 616 23.01 -2.21 -25.54
C GLU A 616 22.34 -3.12 -26.58
N SER A 617 21.88 -4.30 -26.16
CA SER A 617 21.24 -5.29 -27.04
C SER A 617 19.80 -4.89 -27.42
N LEU A 618 19.03 -4.35 -26.47
CA LEU A 618 17.64 -3.91 -26.67
C LEU A 618 17.53 -2.66 -27.55
N GLN A 619 18.47 -1.71 -27.43
CA GLN A 619 18.49 -0.51 -28.28
C GLN A 619 18.70 -0.88 -29.76
N MET A 620 19.53 -1.89 -30.06
CA MET A 620 19.74 -2.37 -31.42
C MET A 620 18.49 -3.05 -32.02
N LEU A 621 17.74 -3.81 -31.21
CA LEU A 621 16.51 -4.48 -31.65
C LEU A 621 15.36 -3.48 -31.88
N ARG A 622 15.18 -2.50 -30.99
CA ARG A 622 14.14 -1.47 -31.12
C ARG A 622 14.35 -0.56 -32.33
N ALA A 623 15.60 -0.28 -32.70
CA ALA A 623 15.91 0.49 -33.91
C ALA A 623 15.54 -0.23 -35.23
N ALA A 624 15.24 -1.54 -35.18
CA ALA A 624 14.91 -2.35 -36.36
C ALA A 624 13.39 -2.56 -36.57
N ALA A 625 12.53 -2.21 -35.61
CA ALA A 625 11.08 -2.36 -35.76
C ALA A 625 10.49 -1.23 -36.63
N PRO A 626 9.53 -1.51 -37.54
CA PRO A 626 8.85 -0.46 -38.28
C PRO A 626 8.08 0.45 -37.33
N ALA A 627 8.27 1.75 -37.48
CA ALA A 627 7.57 2.77 -36.70
C ALA A 627 6.03 2.58 -36.81
N ASN A 628 5.33 2.67 -35.68
CA ASN A 628 3.90 2.46 -35.49
C ASN A 628 3.40 1.02 -35.74
N SER A 629 4.28 0.01 -35.74
CA SER A 629 3.85 -1.39 -35.78
C SER A 629 3.17 -1.83 -34.48
N TRP A 630 2.35 -2.89 -34.54
CA TRP A 630 1.73 -3.48 -33.34
C TRP A 630 2.80 -3.99 -32.35
N GLN A 631 3.89 -4.55 -32.87
CA GLN A 631 5.04 -5.00 -32.08
C GLN A 631 5.70 -3.84 -31.32
N GLU A 632 5.86 -2.68 -31.95
CA GLU A 632 6.38 -1.50 -31.26
C GLU A 632 5.43 -1.02 -30.15
N LYS A 633 4.11 -1.04 -30.38
CA LYS A 633 3.12 -0.68 -29.36
C LYS A 633 3.18 -1.62 -28.16
N LEU A 634 3.27 -2.94 -28.40
CA LEU A 634 3.44 -3.94 -27.34
C LEU A 634 4.71 -3.68 -26.53
N HIS A 635 5.86 -3.53 -27.18
CA HIS A 635 7.13 -3.27 -26.50
C HIS A 635 7.15 -1.93 -25.75
N THR A 636 6.45 -0.92 -26.27
CA THR A 636 6.28 0.38 -25.61
C THR A 636 5.47 0.23 -24.34
N ALA A 637 4.42 -0.59 -24.37
CA ALA A 637 3.57 -0.92 -23.24
C ALA A 637 4.19 -1.93 -22.25
N GLY A 638 5.41 -2.41 -22.51
CA GLY A 638 6.10 -3.37 -21.64
C GLY A 638 5.76 -4.84 -21.91
N TRP A 639 5.13 -5.15 -23.03
CA TRP A 639 4.82 -6.52 -23.46
C TRP A 639 5.84 -7.02 -24.49
N ASP A 640 6.41 -8.21 -24.26
CA ASP A 640 7.38 -8.80 -25.19
C ASP A 640 6.74 -9.36 -26.45
N SER A 641 5.48 -9.79 -26.35
CA SER A 641 4.73 -10.40 -27.45
C SER A 641 3.22 -10.24 -27.23
N GLU A 642 2.44 -10.51 -28.27
CA GLU A 642 0.99 -10.58 -28.18
C GLU A 642 0.53 -11.73 -27.29
N GLU A 643 1.28 -12.83 -27.25
CA GLU A 643 1.02 -13.96 -26.36
C GLU A 643 1.18 -13.56 -24.89
N HIS A 644 2.26 -12.84 -24.55
CA HIS A 644 2.48 -12.33 -23.20
C HIS A 644 1.34 -11.39 -22.75
N LEU A 645 0.91 -10.47 -23.62
CA LEU A 645 -0.26 -9.62 -23.33
C LEU A 645 -1.52 -10.46 -23.10
N ARG A 646 -1.81 -11.40 -24.00
CA ARG A 646 -3.00 -12.25 -23.92
C ARG A 646 -3.01 -13.10 -22.65
N GLU A 647 -1.87 -13.66 -22.27
CA GLU A 647 -1.67 -14.36 -20.99
C GLU A 647 -2.04 -13.48 -19.81
N ALA A 648 -1.48 -12.27 -19.74
CA ALA A 648 -1.71 -11.34 -18.65
C ALA A 648 -3.18 -10.87 -18.57
N VAL A 649 -3.83 -10.64 -19.71
CA VAL A 649 -5.26 -10.31 -19.78
C VAL A 649 -6.11 -11.49 -19.27
N ASN A 650 -5.79 -12.71 -19.68
CA ASN A 650 -6.52 -13.91 -19.27
C ASN A 650 -6.41 -14.20 -17.77
N LEU A 651 -5.31 -13.81 -17.12
CA LEU A 651 -5.15 -13.91 -15.66
C LEU A 651 -6.12 -12.99 -14.90
N ARG A 652 -6.56 -11.89 -15.52
CA ARG A 652 -7.51 -10.94 -14.93
C ARG A 652 -8.96 -11.29 -15.25
N ALA A 653 -9.21 -12.12 -16.26
CA ALA A 653 -10.55 -12.46 -16.68
C ALA A 653 -11.30 -13.30 -15.63
N ARG A 654 -12.38 -12.73 -15.08
CA ARG A 654 -13.35 -13.50 -14.30
C ARG A 654 -14.05 -14.51 -15.21
N ARG A 655 -13.98 -15.78 -14.83
CA ARG A 655 -14.62 -16.87 -15.56
C ARG A 655 -16.06 -16.98 -15.11
N LYS A 656 -16.99 -16.97 -16.07
CA LYS A 656 -18.39 -17.33 -15.79
C LYS A 656 -18.43 -18.84 -15.59
N SER A 657 -18.76 -19.26 -14.37
CA SER A 657 -19.01 -20.66 -14.00
C SER A 657 -20.24 -21.23 -14.69
#